data_AF-A0A6A6SBI0-F1
#
_entry.id   AF-A0A6A6SBI0-F1
#
_cell.length_a   1.000
_cell.length_b   1.000
_cell.length_c   1.000
_cell.angle_alpha   90.00
_cell.angle_beta   90.00
_cell.angle_gamma   90.00
#
_symmetry.space_group_name_H-M   'P 1'
#
loop_
_entity.id
_entity.type
_entity.pdbx_description
1 polymer ?
#
loop_
_entity_poly.entity_id
_entity_poly.type
_entity_poly.pdbx_seq_one_letter_code
_entity_poly.pdbx_strand_id
1 'polypeptide(L)'
;MPPKAVPGAGAPPNMVPASHYNATQRPPQKKNLFFRTYDAWVAVNRPNWKTAERNRTRDFIWWDNFLFRQPFETAWTANNGVVPPWDSNVVPVNPRALAEKNNAHARFNSRRQTRTNPTGAVPVNPPPNVGPVQNAPPSPLPPLPLPPRHNPAQPAVPIAPPIAGPAPARPAAVVAPSIVNRPDPAPARPAAVVAPPIVNRPDSAPARPTEAKSPYKDQYPFYYPFMPPPPWDEDPDSTELRPPPHLSKRKWEEEQRGDRYILQNIERVTRRWLRTALGKLDEEESTWQGSRFLGSGTYGSTGLWVKTDAQKNIIQSMVAKEATPSLASWIQPSEWRQQRPREITMHVILDNARDEDTNPFPNIIQHYGYRLMMRHRRFRLYLEYCSRGNLAHALRDRTTVGWKNGQRHEDYKDAPPECFIWYVLAELVEACIILEQGNANHLRENWQPLVHADFHNANVFLKPRESSSNGIPKSWPHIILADYGRMFYEINTDPSAPFEERDNPHEYVFNSDFDGYNNYPSELGFSTHKTRITGKTDVFSIGAIAWQMMAGKFDRDVPILAGGRAPAKEAIPKEVIEKDPNLRGYSRQLRKLIAHCLQFTPADRPGILAMREAIRRVQNDPNHPGSQRVEIRMAYDRNMGGDPLANPPGH
;
A
#
# COMPACT_ATOMS: atom_id res chain seq x y z
N MET A 1 -32.32 41.12 -46.95
CA MET A 1 -33.25 39.98 -46.99
C MET A 1 -33.19 39.26 -45.64
N PRO A 2 -34.34 38.79 -45.11
CA PRO A 2 -34.54 38.52 -43.68
C PRO A 2 -34.70 36.99 -43.43
N PRO A 3 -35.35 36.49 -42.34
CA PRO A 3 -34.73 35.78 -41.21
C PRO A 3 -35.32 34.37 -40.99
N LYS A 4 -34.98 33.68 -39.87
CA LYS A 4 -35.79 32.68 -39.09
C LYS A 4 -34.85 31.81 -38.23
N ALA A 5 -35.20 31.27 -37.06
CA ALA A 5 -36.31 31.40 -36.12
C ALA A 5 -35.91 30.64 -34.83
N VAL A 6 -36.47 31.06 -33.69
CA VAL A 6 -36.64 30.26 -32.46
C VAL A 6 -38.13 29.87 -32.44
N PRO A 7 -38.56 28.62 -32.12
CA PRO A 7 -38.98 28.34 -30.74
C PRO A 7 -38.88 26.87 -30.27
N GLY A 8 -38.87 26.67 -28.94
CA GLY A 8 -39.08 25.36 -28.32
C GLY A 8 -39.03 25.41 -26.80
N ALA A 9 -40.09 25.91 -26.18
CA ALA A 9 -40.35 25.77 -24.74
C ALA A 9 -40.89 24.35 -24.45
N GLY A 10 -40.32 23.68 -23.44
CA GLY A 10 -40.78 22.40 -22.92
C GLY A 10 -40.78 22.40 -21.39
N ALA A 11 -41.91 21.99 -20.82
CA ALA A 11 -42.31 22.03 -19.41
C ALA A 11 -41.46 21.12 -18.47
N PRO A 12 -41.61 21.23 -17.12
CA PRO A 12 -40.66 20.68 -16.15
C PRO A 12 -40.97 19.20 -15.80
N PRO A 13 -39.97 18.38 -15.41
CA PRO A 13 -40.25 17.04 -14.94
C PRO A 13 -40.51 16.99 -13.42
N ASN A 14 -41.53 16.20 -13.13
CA ASN A 14 -42.02 15.63 -11.88
C ASN A 14 -41.01 15.43 -10.73
N MET A 15 -41.52 15.75 -9.53
CA MET A 15 -41.02 15.33 -8.23
C MET A 15 -41.03 13.81 -8.07
N VAL A 16 -39.94 13.27 -7.50
CA VAL A 16 -39.83 11.92 -6.92
C VAL A 16 -39.32 12.08 -5.49
N PRO A 17 -39.84 11.31 -4.49
CA PRO A 17 -39.79 11.68 -3.09
C PRO A 17 -38.44 11.42 -2.40
N ALA A 18 -38.22 12.18 -1.33
CA ALA A 18 -37.05 12.11 -0.46
C ALA A 18 -36.87 10.70 0.15
N SER A 19 -35.83 10.00 -0.27
CA SER A 19 -35.34 8.80 0.40
C SER A 19 -34.26 9.15 1.42
N HIS A 20 -34.38 8.53 2.60
CA HIS A 20 -33.54 8.75 3.77
C HIS A 20 -32.03 8.60 3.48
N TYR A 21 -31.27 9.67 3.71
CA TYR A 21 -29.82 9.66 3.67
C TYR A 21 -29.25 8.97 4.92
N ASN A 22 -28.66 7.79 4.72
CA ASN A 22 -27.94 7.05 5.76
C ASN A 22 -26.53 7.63 5.89
N ALA A 23 -26.31 8.47 6.91
CA ALA A 23 -25.08 9.21 7.13
C ALA A 23 -24.05 8.38 7.92
N THR A 24 -23.38 7.44 7.27
CA THR A 24 -22.04 6.99 7.69
C THR A 24 -21.19 6.63 6.47
N GLN A 25 -20.04 7.32 6.32
CA GLN A 25 -18.85 7.04 5.49
C GLN A 25 -18.46 8.08 4.41
N ARG A 26 -17.19 8.53 4.52
CA ARG A 26 -16.24 9.16 3.54
C ARG A 26 -16.15 10.71 3.43
N PRO A 27 -15.12 11.35 4.04
CA PRO A 27 -14.86 12.78 3.89
C PRO A 27 -13.62 13.32 3.11
N PRO A 28 -12.70 12.61 2.42
CA PRO A 28 -11.53 13.31 1.87
C PRO A 28 -11.75 13.99 0.50
N GLN A 29 -12.63 13.47 -0.36
CA GLN A 29 -12.66 13.88 -1.76
C GLN A 29 -13.56 15.09 -2.08
N LYS A 30 -14.63 15.32 -1.30
CA LYS A 30 -15.55 16.47 -1.52
C LYS A 30 -14.89 17.85 -1.33
N LYS A 31 -13.82 17.90 -0.54
CA LYS A 31 -13.14 19.15 -0.15
C LYS A 31 -12.26 19.74 -1.25
N ASN A 32 -11.78 18.92 -2.20
CA ASN A 32 -10.72 19.35 -3.12
C ASN A 32 -11.17 20.45 -4.10
N LEU A 33 -12.38 20.37 -4.66
CA LEU A 33 -12.86 21.39 -5.61
C LEU A 33 -13.17 22.73 -4.90
N PHE A 34 -13.76 22.67 -3.71
CA PHE A 34 -14.03 23.83 -2.88
C PHE A 34 -12.74 24.51 -2.42
N PHE A 35 -11.76 23.74 -1.91
CA PHE A 35 -10.48 24.29 -1.45
C PHE A 35 -9.67 24.90 -2.59
N ARG A 36 -9.60 24.22 -3.74
CA ARG A 36 -8.85 24.71 -4.90
C ARG A 36 -9.39 26.06 -5.40
N THR A 37 -10.71 26.18 -5.53
CA THR A 37 -11.33 27.42 -6.03
C THR A 37 -11.26 28.56 -5.01
N TYR A 38 -11.40 28.26 -3.71
CA TYR A 38 -11.23 29.23 -2.64
C TYR A 38 -9.81 29.80 -2.59
N ASP A 39 -8.81 28.91 -2.56
CA ASP A 39 -7.40 29.32 -2.38
C ASP A 39 -6.92 30.17 -3.56
N ALA A 40 -7.37 29.85 -4.79
CA ALA A 40 -7.11 30.66 -5.97
C ALA A 40 -7.73 32.07 -5.85
N TRP A 41 -8.98 32.17 -5.41
CA TRP A 41 -9.65 33.47 -5.27
C TRP A 41 -9.04 34.33 -4.15
N VAL A 42 -8.74 33.74 -2.99
CA VAL A 42 -8.17 34.46 -1.83
C VAL A 42 -6.74 34.91 -2.09
N ALA A 43 -5.95 34.14 -2.84
CA ALA A 43 -4.60 34.57 -3.24
C ALA A 43 -4.63 35.88 -4.03
N VAL A 44 -5.62 36.08 -4.88
CA VAL A 44 -5.80 37.30 -5.69
C VAL A 44 -6.41 38.44 -4.86
N ASN A 45 -7.47 38.15 -4.11
CA ASN A 45 -8.31 39.19 -3.49
C ASN A 45 -7.90 39.55 -2.06
N ARG A 46 -7.08 38.73 -1.40
CA ARG A 46 -6.61 38.91 -0.02
C ARG A 46 -5.10 38.55 0.09
N PRO A 47 -4.22 39.18 -0.70
CA PRO A 47 -2.81 38.80 -0.78
C PRO A 47 -2.08 38.88 0.58
N ASN A 48 -2.53 39.78 1.45
CA ASN A 48 -1.94 40.02 2.78
C ASN A 48 -2.28 38.94 3.82
N TRP A 49 -3.20 38.02 3.53
CA TRP A 49 -3.54 36.93 4.46
C TRP A 49 -2.44 35.87 4.48
N LYS A 50 -2.01 35.47 5.68
CA LYS A 50 -1.06 34.36 5.88
C LYS A 50 -1.73 33.02 5.58
N THR A 51 -0.97 31.99 5.22
CA THR A 51 -1.51 30.64 4.92
C THR A 51 -2.40 30.08 6.02
N ALA A 52 -2.02 30.28 7.30
CA ALA A 52 -2.82 29.85 8.43
C ALA A 52 -4.19 30.57 8.50
N GLU A 53 -4.25 31.83 8.13
CA GLU A 53 -5.47 32.65 8.10
C GLU A 53 -6.42 32.23 6.97
N ARG A 54 -5.85 31.94 5.79
CA ARG A 54 -6.59 31.38 4.64
C ARG A 54 -7.20 30.03 5.03
N ASN A 55 -6.39 29.12 5.58
CA ASN A 55 -6.85 27.79 5.98
C ASN A 55 -7.96 27.85 7.06
N ARG A 56 -7.82 28.70 8.08
CA ARG A 56 -8.84 28.86 9.12
C ARG A 56 -10.15 29.41 8.57
N THR A 57 -10.08 30.41 7.69
CA THR A 57 -11.26 31.04 7.10
C THR A 57 -11.95 30.12 6.10
N ARG A 58 -11.19 29.39 5.28
CA ARG A 58 -11.67 28.33 4.40
C ARG A 58 -12.46 27.27 5.16
N ASP A 59 -11.87 26.76 6.24
CA ASP A 59 -12.52 25.76 7.09
C ASP A 59 -13.76 26.33 7.78
N PHE A 60 -13.71 27.57 8.28
CA PHE A 60 -14.88 28.23 8.85
C PHE A 60 -16.04 28.27 7.85
N ILE A 61 -15.83 28.78 6.63
CA ILE A 61 -16.88 28.89 5.61
C ILE A 61 -17.46 27.51 5.26
N TRP A 62 -16.59 26.49 5.15
CA TRP A 62 -17.02 25.12 4.87
C TRP A 62 -17.93 24.54 5.96
N TRP A 63 -17.63 24.81 7.22
CA TRP A 63 -18.39 24.28 8.35
C TRP A 63 -19.54 25.17 8.78
N ASP A 64 -19.55 26.47 8.47
CA ASP A 64 -20.48 27.43 9.05
C ASP A 64 -21.83 27.45 8.35
N ASN A 65 -21.88 27.35 7.02
CA ASN A 65 -23.15 27.51 6.28
C ASN A 65 -23.36 26.37 5.28
N PHE A 66 -24.28 25.45 5.62
CA PHE A 66 -24.52 24.28 4.76
C PHE A 66 -25.12 24.66 3.39
N LEU A 67 -25.93 25.72 3.29
CA LEU A 67 -26.51 26.18 2.01
C LEU A 67 -25.43 26.66 1.05
N PHE A 68 -24.37 27.28 1.58
CA PHE A 68 -23.24 27.72 0.78
C PHE A 68 -22.38 26.54 0.30
N ARG A 69 -22.19 25.52 1.12
CA ARG A 69 -21.42 24.32 0.73
C ARG A 69 -22.17 23.42 -0.26
N GLN A 70 -23.51 23.44 -0.24
CA GLN A 70 -24.36 22.53 -1.01
C GLN A 70 -24.09 22.55 -2.52
N PRO A 71 -23.96 23.71 -3.21
CA PRO A 71 -23.61 23.73 -4.63
C PRO A 71 -22.28 23.03 -4.96
N PHE A 72 -21.26 23.14 -4.10
CA PHE A 72 -19.99 22.46 -4.30
C PHE A 72 -20.11 20.94 -4.10
N GLU A 73 -20.94 20.50 -3.15
CA GLU A 73 -21.27 19.09 -2.97
C GLU A 73 -22.08 18.52 -4.13
N THR A 74 -23.02 19.30 -4.67
CA THR A 74 -23.84 18.94 -5.85
C THR A 74 -22.98 18.86 -7.11
N ALA A 75 -22.15 19.88 -7.37
CA ALA A 75 -21.23 19.93 -8.50
C ALA A 75 -20.28 18.72 -8.50
N TRP A 76 -19.72 18.38 -7.33
CA TRP A 76 -18.93 17.17 -7.14
C TRP A 76 -19.72 15.89 -7.44
N THR A 77 -20.93 15.75 -6.89
CA THR A 77 -21.76 14.55 -7.07
C THR A 77 -22.19 14.36 -8.53
N ALA A 78 -22.44 15.46 -9.23
CA ALA A 78 -22.80 15.47 -10.64
C ALA A 78 -21.59 15.41 -11.59
N ASN A 79 -20.37 15.36 -11.07
CA ASN A 79 -19.12 15.51 -11.85
C ASN A 79 -19.14 16.75 -12.78
N ASN A 80 -19.74 17.84 -12.31
CA ASN A 80 -19.89 19.10 -13.02
C ASN A 80 -18.92 20.12 -12.41
N GLY A 81 -18.09 20.76 -13.23
CA GLY A 81 -17.15 21.80 -12.78
C GLY A 81 -17.79 23.14 -12.44
N VAL A 82 -19.09 23.30 -12.71
CA VAL A 82 -19.83 24.54 -12.43
C VAL A 82 -20.07 24.66 -10.92
N VAL A 83 -19.32 25.56 -10.29
CA VAL A 83 -19.50 25.96 -8.89
C VAL A 83 -19.82 27.45 -8.81
N PRO A 84 -20.49 27.93 -7.74
CA PRO A 84 -20.73 29.36 -7.57
C PRO A 84 -19.42 30.15 -7.58
N PRO A 85 -19.39 31.36 -8.18
CA PRO A 85 -18.23 32.23 -8.09
C PRO A 85 -18.01 32.65 -6.63
N TRP A 86 -16.74 32.88 -6.29
CA TRP A 86 -16.37 33.50 -5.02
C TRP A 86 -16.56 35.02 -5.12
N ASP A 87 -17.20 35.62 -4.11
CA ASP A 87 -17.34 37.06 -3.99
C ASP A 87 -17.00 37.56 -2.57
N SER A 88 -16.94 38.88 -2.42
CA SER A 88 -16.61 39.55 -1.16
C SER A 88 -17.69 39.44 -0.08
N ASN A 89 -18.91 39.03 -0.42
CA ASN A 89 -20.01 38.83 0.54
C ASN A 89 -19.90 37.46 1.21
N VAL A 90 -19.35 36.48 0.50
CA VAL A 90 -19.08 35.13 0.99
C VAL A 90 -17.79 35.08 1.81
N VAL A 91 -16.71 35.67 1.28
CA VAL A 91 -15.39 35.64 1.94
C VAL A 91 -15.23 36.90 2.79
N PRO A 92 -15.15 36.77 4.13
CA PRO A 92 -15.08 37.93 5.02
C PRO A 92 -13.86 38.79 4.71
N VAL A 93 -13.98 40.10 4.96
CA VAL A 93 -12.88 41.05 4.75
C VAL A 93 -11.67 40.73 5.65
N ASN A 94 -11.94 40.27 6.87
CA ASN A 94 -10.93 39.88 7.84
C ASN A 94 -10.88 38.34 7.99
N PRO A 95 -9.68 37.75 8.22
CA PRO A 95 -9.58 36.34 8.51
C PRO A 95 -10.35 35.95 9.76
N ARG A 96 -10.88 34.72 9.78
CA ARG A 96 -11.56 34.17 10.95
C ARG A 96 -10.56 33.65 11.99
N ALA A 97 -10.87 33.92 13.25
CA ALA A 97 -10.12 33.41 14.38
C ALA A 97 -10.27 31.90 14.52
N LEU A 98 -9.31 31.26 15.19
CA LEU A 98 -9.33 29.81 15.42
C LEU A 98 -10.57 29.37 16.22
N ALA A 99 -11.00 30.18 17.19
CA ALA A 99 -12.20 29.93 17.99
C ALA A 99 -13.47 29.91 17.13
N GLU A 100 -13.61 30.83 16.17
CA GLU A 100 -14.76 30.87 15.26
C GLU A 100 -14.82 29.61 14.38
N LYS A 101 -13.67 29.20 13.82
CA LYS A 101 -13.55 27.97 13.03
C LYS A 101 -13.91 26.73 13.85
N ASN A 102 -13.45 26.65 15.10
CA ASN A 102 -13.77 25.54 16.00
C ASN A 102 -15.27 25.51 16.36
N ASN A 103 -15.87 26.67 16.60
CA ASN A 103 -17.31 26.79 16.88
C ASN A 103 -18.15 26.36 15.68
N ALA A 104 -17.79 26.77 14.46
CA ALA A 104 -18.47 26.33 13.23
C ALA A 104 -18.39 24.80 13.07
N HIS A 105 -17.20 24.22 13.28
CA HIS A 105 -17.01 22.77 13.21
C HIS A 105 -17.81 22.02 14.27
N ALA A 106 -17.91 22.55 15.50
CA ALA A 106 -18.73 21.99 16.56
C ALA A 106 -20.24 22.02 16.21
N ARG A 107 -20.73 23.13 15.64
CA ARG A 107 -22.12 23.25 15.17
C ARG A 107 -22.43 22.22 14.07
N PHE A 108 -21.54 22.08 13.10
CA PHE A 108 -21.66 21.07 12.06
C PHE A 108 -21.74 19.65 12.64
N ASN A 109 -20.81 19.29 13.53
CA ASN A 109 -20.78 17.95 14.14
C ASN A 109 -21.99 17.67 15.04
N SER A 110 -22.57 18.70 15.66
CA SER A 110 -23.78 18.60 16.47
C SER A 110 -25.07 18.38 15.67
N ARG A 111 -25.02 18.42 14.33
CA ARG A 111 -26.19 18.33 13.42
C ARG A 111 -27.26 19.40 13.67
N ARG A 112 -26.88 20.55 14.27
CA ARG A 112 -27.78 21.68 14.50
C ARG A 112 -28.09 22.50 13.24
N GLN A 113 -27.33 22.30 12.17
CA GLN A 113 -27.57 22.98 10.89
C GLN A 113 -28.74 22.34 10.16
N THR A 114 -29.75 23.13 9.86
CA THR A 114 -30.96 22.73 9.12
C THR A 114 -31.25 23.75 8.02
N ARG A 115 -32.15 23.43 7.07
CA ARG A 115 -32.56 24.39 6.02
C ARG A 115 -33.12 25.70 6.55
N THR A 116 -33.75 25.68 7.72
CA THR A 116 -34.29 26.85 8.41
C THR A 116 -33.31 27.48 9.40
N ASN A 117 -32.21 26.80 9.76
CA ASN A 117 -31.12 27.33 10.56
C ASN A 117 -29.76 26.92 9.95
N PRO A 118 -29.34 27.59 8.86
CA PRO A 118 -28.20 27.13 8.07
C PRO A 118 -26.86 27.19 8.81
N THR A 119 -26.77 27.99 9.88
CA THR A 119 -25.56 28.12 10.71
C THR A 119 -25.56 27.23 11.93
N GLY A 120 -26.73 26.74 12.36
CA GLY A 120 -26.89 26.00 13.62
C GLY A 120 -26.66 26.87 14.86
N ALA A 121 -26.64 28.19 14.70
CA ALA A 121 -26.51 29.13 15.82
C ALA A 121 -27.81 29.11 16.64
N VAL A 122 -27.67 29.14 17.97
CA VAL A 122 -28.82 29.30 18.86
C VAL A 122 -29.23 30.78 18.77
N PRO A 123 -30.52 31.10 18.52
CA PRO A 123 -30.98 32.49 18.60
C PRO A 123 -30.63 33.04 19.97
N VAL A 124 -29.82 34.09 20.02
CA VAL A 124 -29.64 34.85 21.26
C VAL A 124 -30.97 35.56 21.49
N ASN A 125 -31.70 35.19 22.54
CA ASN A 125 -32.92 35.91 22.92
C ASN A 125 -32.57 37.41 23.01
N PRO A 126 -33.33 38.31 22.37
CA PRO A 126 -33.09 39.73 22.52
C PRO A 126 -33.25 40.09 24.00
N PRO A 127 -32.43 41.02 24.53
CA PRO A 127 -32.55 41.45 25.92
C PRO A 127 -33.96 41.98 26.20
N PRO A 128 -34.52 41.73 27.39
CA PRO A 128 -35.88 42.13 27.72
C PRO A 128 -36.05 43.64 27.62
N ASN A 129 -37.10 44.04 26.91
CA ASN A 129 -37.51 45.42 26.68
C ASN A 129 -37.77 46.12 28.02
N VAL A 130 -37.02 47.17 28.35
CA VAL A 130 -37.22 47.98 29.57
C VAL A 130 -38.35 48.97 29.29
N GLY A 131 -39.56 48.64 29.75
CA GLY A 131 -40.70 49.57 29.79
C GLY A 131 -40.73 50.38 31.10
N PRO A 132 -41.29 51.60 31.10
CA PRO A 132 -41.25 52.52 32.24
C PRO A 132 -42.26 52.17 33.34
N VAL A 133 -41.96 52.66 34.54
CA VAL A 133 -42.50 52.27 35.85
C VAL A 133 -43.65 53.20 36.31
N GLN A 134 -44.56 52.61 37.14
CA GLN A 134 -45.53 53.21 38.10
C GLN A 134 -46.90 53.66 37.55
N ASN A 135 -48.07 53.35 38.14
CA ASN A 135 -48.48 53.29 39.57
C ASN A 135 -49.65 52.31 39.90
N ALA A 136 -49.86 52.16 41.22
CA ALA A 136 -50.58 51.20 42.10
C ALA A 136 -52.15 51.04 42.02
N PRO A 137 -52.77 50.09 42.78
CA PRO A 137 -54.07 49.41 42.55
C PRO A 137 -55.24 49.86 43.48
N PRO A 138 -56.44 49.22 43.47
CA PRO A 138 -56.71 48.08 44.39
C PRO A 138 -57.64 46.94 43.86
N SER A 139 -57.60 45.77 44.52
CA SER A 139 -58.41 44.54 44.31
C SER A 139 -59.87 44.67 44.85
N PRO A 140 -60.85 43.77 44.53
CA PRO A 140 -60.96 42.43 45.19
C PRO A 140 -61.67 41.26 44.43
N LEU A 141 -61.18 40.03 44.68
CA LEU A 141 -61.81 38.71 45.00
C LEU A 141 -63.06 38.09 44.24
N PRO A 142 -63.29 36.74 44.33
CA PRO A 142 -63.68 35.76 43.28
C PRO A 142 -65.17 35.28 43.43
N PRO A 143 -65.75 34.22 42.78
CA PRO A 143 -65.37 32.78 42.81
C PRO A 143 -65.73 31.88 41.57
N LEU A 144 -65.28 30.60 41.64
CA LEU A 144 -65.71 29.26 41.09
C LEU A 144 -66.93 29.14 40.12
N PRO A 145 -67.14 28.04 39.32
CA PRO A 145 -66.71 26.63 39.48
C PRO A 145 -66.35 25.80 38.19
N LEU A 146 -65.89 24.55 38.42
CA LEU A 146 -65.72 23.40 37.49
C LEU A 146 -67.10 22.91 36.92
N PRO A 147 -67.31 21.78 36.15
CA PRO A 147 -66.47 20.62 35.74
C PRO A 147 -66.87 20.07 34.30
N PRO A 148 -66.84 18.76 33.92
CA PRO A 148 -65.82 17.69 33.92
C PRO A 148 -65.78 16.78 32.63
N ARG A 149 -65.02 15.66 32.74
CA ARG A 149 -65.25 14.28 32.19
C ARG A 149 -64.58 13.98 30.83
N HIS A 150 -64.03 12.78 30.54
CA HIS A 150 -64.07 11.46 31.19
C HIS A 150 -62.90 10.60 30.67
N ASN A 151 -62.42 9.67 31.50
CA ASN A 151 -61.59 8.52 31.13
C ASN A 151 -62.02 7.35 32.04
N PRO A 152 -62.15 6.11 31.55
CA PRO A 152 -61.61 4.97 32.31
C PRO A 152 -60.97 3.88 31.39
N ALA A 153 -59.76 3.40 31.68
CA ALA A 153 -59.39 2.17 32.46
C ALA A 153 -59.65 0.84 31.70
N GLN A 154 -58.64 0.05 31.28
CA GLN A 154 -57.87 -1.04 31.97
C GLN A 154 -58.73 -2.21 32.53
N PRO A 155 -58.26 -3.48 32.74
CA PRO A 155 -56.88 -4.04 32.94
C PRO A 155 -56.57 -5.42 32.22
N ALA A 156 -55.32 -5.90 32.06
CA ALA A 156 -54.48 -6.88 32.84
C ALA A 156 -55.17 -8.23 33.21
N VAL A 157 -54.59 -9.46 33.25
CA VAL A 157 -53.27 -10.01 33.66
C VAL A 157 -53.05 -11.46 33.03
N PRO A 158 -52.20 -12.42 33.52
CA PRO A 158 -51.18 -13.17 32.74
C PRO A 158 -51.44 -14.70 32.65
N ILE A 159 -50.45 -15.53 32.25
CA ILE A 159 -50.09 -16.87 32.81
C ILE A 159 -49.03 -17.57 31.92
N ALA A 160 -48.08 -18.28 32.55
CA ALA A 160 -47.16 -19.26 31.97
C ALA A 160 -47.14 -20.55 32.85
N PRO A 161 -46.27 -21.55 32.59
CA PRO A 161 -46.47 -22.86 31.93
C PRO A 161 -46.63 -24.06 32.91
N PRO A 162 -46.62 -25.36 32.48
CA PRO A 162 -45.40 -26.19 32.65
C PRO A 162 -45.20 -27.49 31.77
N ILE A 163 -43.93 -27.90 31.60
CA ILE A 163 -43.19 -29.19 31.86
C ILE A 163 -43.73 -30.62 31.46
N ALA A 164 -42.75 -31.47 31.01
CA ALA A 164 -42.63 -32.96 30.97
C ALA A 164 -43.33 -33.74 29.84
N GLY A 165 -42.81 -34.83 29.23
CA GLY A 165 -41.75 -35.79 29.56
C GLY A 165 -41.47 -36.79 28.37
N PRO A 166 -40.79 -37.95 28.58
CA PRO A 166 -39.85 -38.58 27.63
C PRO A 166 -40.24 -39.95 26.98
N ALA A 167 -39.27 -40.52 26.24
CA ALA A 167 -39.12 -41.79 25.47
C ALA A 167 -39.80 -43.10 25.93
N PRO A 168 -39.84 -44.13 25.04
CA PRO A 168 -39.15 -45.42 25.28
C PRO A 168 -38.60 -46.05 23.96
N ALA A 169 -37.88 -47.18 23.84
CA ALA A 169 -37.04 -48.06 24.66
C ALA A 169 -36.35 -49.08 23.69
N ARG A 170 -35.25 -49.71 24.15
CA ARG A 170 -34.52 -50.84 23.53
C ARG A 170 -35.27 -52.19 23.64
N PRO A 171 -34.76 -53.28 23.02
CA PRO A 171 -33.97 -54.31 23.76
C PRO A 171 -32.67 -54.72 23.02
N ALA A 172 -31.50 -54.87 23.67
CA ALA A 172 -30.99 -56.01 24.47
C ALA A 172 -30.63 -57.26 23.60
N ALA A 173 -29.64 -58.12 23.87
CA ALA A 173 -28.39 -58.18 24.62
C ALA A 173 -27.86 -59.63 24.43
N VAL A 174 -26.58 -59.89 24.13
CA VAL A 174 -25.91 -61.22 24.33
C VAL A 174 -24.39 -60.95 24.47
N VAL A 175 -23.81 -60.92 25.68
CA VAL A 175 -23.18 -62.02 26.46
C VAL A 175 -21.83 -62.51 25.89
N ALA A 176 -20.79 -62.34 26.72
CA ALA A 176 -19.40 -62.80 26.57
C ALA A 176 -19.24 -64.33 26.78
N PRO A 177 -18.04 -64.94 26.65
CA PRO A 177 -17.10 -64.90 27.78
C PRO A 177 -15.57 -64.92 27.46
N SER A 178 -14.83 -64.29 28.39
CA SER A 178 -13.60 -64.69 29.10
C SER A 178 -12.33 -65.29 28.46
N ILE A 179 -11.24 -64.53 28.68
CA ILE A 179 -9.96 -64.85 29.37
C ILE A 179 -9.06 -65.97 28.84
N VAL A 180 -7.83 -65.60 28.40
CA VAL A 180 -6.56 -66.22 28.86
C VAL A 180 -5.44 -65.16 28.93
N ASN A 181 -4.83 -65.03 30.12
CA ASN A 181 -3.61 -64.25 30.41
C ASN A 181 -2.36 -64.86 29.79
N ARG A 182 -1.40 -64.04 29.33
CA ARG A 182 0.08 -64.21 29.51
C ARG A 182 0.85 -62.95 29.01
N PRO A 183 2.12 -62.77 29.43
CA PRO A 183 2.62 -61.50 29.96
C PRO A 183 3.37 -60.63 28.95
N ASP A 184 3.43 -59.34 29.29
CA ASP A 184 4.18 -58.28 28.62
C ASP A 184 5.67 -58.61 28.38
N PRO A 185 6.21 -58.24 27.20
CA PRO A 185 7.55 -57.70 27.08
C PRO A 185 7.49 -56.17 26.99
N ALA A 186 8.45 -55.53 27.66
CA ALA A 186 8.65 -54.09 27.77
C ALA A 186 8.47 -53.31 26.44
N PRO A 187 7.98 -52.05 26.49
CA PRO A 187 7.74 -51.27 25.28
C PRO A 187 9.05 -50.88 24.62
N ALA A 188 9.32 -51.47 23.46
CA ALA A 188 10.27 -50.93 22.50
C ALA A 188 9.82 -49.51 22.12
N ARG A 189 10.73 -48.54 22.25
CA ARG A 189 10.54 -47.18 21.72
C ARG A 189 10.12 -47.28 20.25
N PRO A 190 9.02 -46.62 19.82
CA PRO A 190 8.72 -46.55 18.40
C PRO A 190 9.86 -45.78 17.74
N ALA A 191 10.53 -46.43 16.79
CA ALA A 191 11.40 -45.76 15.85
C ALA A 191 10.61 -44.62 15.22
N ALA A 192 11.10 -43.40 15.36
CA ALA A 192 10.54 -42.25 14.67
C ALA A 192 10.55 -42.56 13.18
N VAL A 193 9.36 -42.74 12.61
CA VAL A 193 9.17 -42.74 11.17
C VAL A 193 9.54 -41.33 10.73
N VAL A 194 10.79 -41.16 10.32
CA VAL A 194 11.25 -39.94 9.64
C VAL A 194 10.49 -39.91 8.33
N ALA A 195 9.47 -39.05 8.27
CA ALA A 195 8.82 -38.73 7.02
C ALA A 195 9.90 -38.27 6.03
N PRO A 196 9.91 -38.78 4.78
CA PRO A 196 10.88 -38.33 3.79
C PRO A 196 10.71 -36.81 3.59
N PRO A 197 11.81 -36.08 3.32
CA PRO A 197 11.72 -34.67 2.99
C PRO A 197 10.79 -34.51 1.78
N ILE A 198 9.75 -33.68 1.95
CA ILE A 198 8.88 -33.24 0.85
C ILE A 198 9.77 -32.46 -0.12
N VAL A 199 10.19 -33.12 -1.18
CA VAL A 199 10.82 -32.49 -2.34
C VAL A 199 9.71 -31.74 -3.06
N ASN A 200 9.74 -30.41 -3.04
CA ASN A 200 8.96 -29.59 -3.97
C ASN A 200 9.50 -29.86 -5.38
N ARG A 201 8.95 -30.86 -6.07
CA ARG A 201 9.20 -31.02 -7.50
C ARG A 201 8.52 -29.86 -8.23
N PRO A 202 9.21 -29.17 -9.15
CA PRO A 202 8.62 -28.11 -9.97
C PRO A 202 7.75 -28.61 -11.12
N ASP A 203 7.43 -29.92 -11.20
CA ASP A 203 6.87 -30.57 -12.40
C ASP A 203 5.39 -30.25 -12.73
N SER A 204 4.82 -29.18 -12.18
CA SER A 204 3.53 -28.67 -12.64
C SER A 204 3.44 -27.16 -12.47
N ALA A 205 4.38 -26.43 -13.07
CA ALA A 205 4.08 -25.07 -13.49
C ALA A 205 2.91 -25.14 -14.50
N PRO A 206 1.81 -24.37 -14.31
CA PRO A 206 0.74 -24.31 -15.29
C PRO A 206 1.30 -23.88 -16.64
N ALA A 207 0.80 -24.49 -17.72
CA ALA A 207 1.24 -24.20 -19.09
C ALA A 207 1.24 -22.67 -19.33
N ARG A 208 2.39 -22.14 -19.77
CA ARG A 208 2.52 -20.71 -20.10
C ARG A 208 1.47 -20.34 -21.15
N PRO A 209 0.77 -19.20 -21.01
CA PRO A 209 -0.14 -18.74 -22.06
C PRO A 209 0.65 -18.53 -23.36
N THR A 210 0.40 -19.39 -24.35
CA THR A 210 0.88 -19.19 -25.72
C THR A 210 -0.02 -18.18 -26.42
N GLU A 211 0.33 -16.90 -26.38
CA GLU A 211 -0.23 -15.92 -27.31
C GLU A 211 0.89 -15.23 -28.10
N ALA A 212 1.10 -15.69 -29.33
CA ALA A 212 1.79 -14.93 -30.36
C ALA A 212 0.83 -13.84 -30.88
N LYS A 213 0.72 -12.73 -30.16
CA LYS A 213 0.15 -11.49 -30.71
C LYS A 213 1.29 -10.66 -31.31
N SER A 214 1.02 -10.13 -32.52
CA SER A 214 1.86 -9.22 -33.31
C SER A 214 2.69 -8.26 -32.43
N PRO A 215 3.96 -7.96 -32.76
CA PRO A 215 4.84 -7.14 -31.93
C PRO A 215 4.36 -5.68 -31.94
N TYR A 216 3.38 -5.38 -31.10
CA TYR A 216 3.00 -4.01 -30.79
C TYR A 216 4.25 -3.29 -30.30
N LYS A 217 4.71 -2.29 -31.05
CA LYS A 217 5.84 -1.46 -30.69
C LYS A 217 5.32 -0.28 -29.90
N ASP A 218 5.81 -0.09 -28.67
CA ASP A 218 5.44 1.10 -27.89
C ASP A 218 5.91 2.36 -28.62
N GLN A 219 4.99 3.30 -28.83
CA GLN A 219 5.26 4.59 -29.46
C GLN A 219 4.51 5.68 -28.70
N TYR A 220 5.21 6.75 -28.34
CA TYR A 220 4.59 8.04 -28.03
C TYR A 220 4.22 8.75 -29.36
N PRO A 221 3.15 9.56 -29.48
CA PRO A 221 2.03 9.73 -28.55
C PRO A 221 0.63 9.82 -29.25
N PHE A 222 -0.42 9.87 -28.43
CA PHE A 222 -1.77 10.40 -28.69
C PHE A 222 -2.80 9.70 -29.62
N TYR A 223 -2.45 8.78 -30.53
CA TYR A 223 -3.44 8.33 -31.54
C TYR A 223 -3.92 6.88 -31.47
N TYR A 224 -3.37 6.04 -30.58
CA TYR A 224 -3.79 4.64 -30.44
C TYR A 224 -4.32 4.36 -29.03
N PRO A 225 -5.32 3.47 -28.88
CA PRO A 225 -5.68 2.98 -27.56
C PRO A 225 -4.48 2.16 -27.02
N PHE A 226 -3.73 2.78 -26.11
CA PHE A 226 -2.69 2.14 -25.28
C PHE A 226 -3.31 1.14 -24.28
N MET A 227 -4.64 1.06 -24.23
CA MET A 227 -5.43 0.04 -23.53
C MET A 227 -5.87 -1.05 -24.52
N PRO A 228 -6.13 -2.28 -24.04
CA PRO A 228 -6.63 -3.33 -24.91
C PRO A 228 -8.01 -2.94 -25.48
N PRO A 229 -8.29 -3.21 -26.77
CA PRO A 229 -9.60 -2.93 -27.36
C PRO A 229 -10.68 -3.86 -26.78
N PRO A 230 -11.96 -3.44 -26.76
CA PRO A 230 -13.07 -4.32 -26.41
C PRO A 230 -13.34 -5.38 -27.51
N PRO A 231 -14.05 -6.48 -27.20
CA PRO A 231 -14.61 -6.81 -25.89
C PRO A 231 -13.54 -7.27 -24.90
N TRP A 232 -13.68 -6.82 -23.66
CA TRP A 232 -12.85 -7.31 -22.55
C TRP A 232 -13.48 -8.55 -21.94
N ASP A 233 -12.65 -9.43 -21.39
CA ASP A 233 -13.10 -10.55 -20.58
C ASP A 233 -14.09 -10.11 -19.49
N GLU A 234 -14.98 -11.02 -19.11
CA GLU A 234 -15.86 -10.79 -17.96
C GLU A 234 -15.04 -10.74 -16.67
N ASP A 235 -15.27 -9.71 -15.86
CA ASP A 235 -14.59 -9.59 -14.58
C ASP A 235 -15.11 -10.71 -13.64
N PRO A 236 -14.22 -11.57 -13.08
CA PRO A 236 -14.62 -12.79 -12.37
C PRO A 236 -15.42 -12.50 -11.10
N ASP A 237 -15.20 -11.31 -10.53
CA ASP A 237 -15.97 -10.81 -9.40
C ASP A 237 -16.94 -9.73 -9.88
N SER A 238 -18.22 -10.07 -9.99
CA SER A 238 -19.31 -9.09 -10.15
C SER A 238 -19.48 -8.21 -8.90
N THR A 239 -18.89 -8.62 -7.78
CA THR A 239 -18.91 -7.87 -6.53
C THR A 239 -17.86 -6.77 -6.56
N GLU A 240 -18.27 -5.53 -6.28
CA GLU A 240 -17.40 -4.35 -6.15
C GLU A 240 -16.42 -4.43 -4.95
N LEU A 241 -16.04 -5.64 -4.51
CA LEU A 241 -15.09 -5.83 -3.42
C LEU A 241 -13.72 -5.37 -3.85
N ARG A 242 -13.49 -4.08 -3.61
CA ARG A 242 -12.18 -3.46 -3.68
C ARG A 242 -11.28 -4.11 -2.65
N PRO A 243 -9.96 -4.20 -2.93
CA PRO A 243 -9.02 -4.64 -1.94
C PRO A 243 -9.07 -3.67 -0.74
N PRO A 244 -8.64 -4.11 0.46
CA PRO A 244 -8.58 -3.24 1.61
C PRO A 244 -7.89 -1.90 1.25
N PRO A 245 -8.50 -0.74 1.55
CA PRO A 245 -7.90 0.55 1.23
C PRO A 245 -6.58 0.72 1.98
N HIS A 246 -5.64 1.51 1.45
CA HIS A 246 -4.30 1.75 2.04
C HIS A 246 -4.28 1.70 3.56
N LEU A 247 -3.86 0.55 4.09
CA LEU A 247 -3.96 0.26 5.51
C LEU A 247 -2.76 0.80 6.29
N SER A 248 -1.56 0.86 5.69
CA SER A 248 -0.31 1.06 6.45
C SER A 248 -0.27 2.35 7.26
N LYS A 249 -0.51 3.51 6.63
CA LYS A 249 -0.46 4.81 7.33
C LYS A 249 -1.64 4.98 8.29
N ARG A 250 -2.82 4.57 7.86
CA ARG A 250 -4.07 4.79 8.58
C ARG A 250 -4.19 3.87 9.80
N LYS A 251 -3.84 2.59 9.65
CA LYS A 251 -3.79 1.59 10.73
C LYS A 251 -2.80 2.00 11.81
N TRP A 252 -1.60 2.50 11.45
CA TRP A 252 -0.64 2.97 12.45
C TRP A 252 -1.17 4.19 13.24
N GLU A 253 -1.73 5.20 12.56
CA GLU A 253 -2.32 6.37 13.21
C GLU A 253 -3.55 6.01 14.08
N GLU A 254 -4.30 4.98 13.70
CA GLU A 254 -5.53 4.55 14.40
C GLU A 254 -5.27 3.56 15.54
N GLU A 255 -4.27 2.69 15.41
CA GLU A 255 -3.76 1.86 16.53
C GLU A 255 -3.26 2.75 17.67
N GLN A 256 -2.56 3.85 17.34
CA GLN A 256 -2.15 4.86 18.33
C GLN A 256 -3.33 5.59 18.97
N ARG A 257 -4.46 5.70 18.27
CA ARG A 257 -5.70 6.31 18.80
C ARG A 257 -6.62 5.31 19.52
N GLY A 258 -6.33 4.02 19.45
CA GLY A 258 -7.14 2.96 20.05
C GLY A 258 -8.53 2.79 19.41
N ASP A 259 -8.72 3.18 18.15
CA ASP A 259 -10.03 3.11 17.49
C ASP A 259 -10.37 1.67 17.05
N ARG A 260 -10.88 0.87 18.00
CA ARG A 260 -11.24 -0.54 17.79
C ARG A 260 -12.21 -0.76 16.62
N TYR A 261 -13.09 0.19 16.35
CA TYR A 261 -14.07 0.07 15.27
C TYR A 261 -13.39 0.01 13.89
N ILE A 262 -12.36 0.82 13.69
CA ILE A 262 -11.66 0.84 12.40
C ILE A 262 -10.82 -0.42 12.21
N LEU A 263 -10.15 -0.90 13.26
CA LEU A 263 -9.41 -2.16 13.22
C LEU A 263 -10.31 -3.37 12.89
N GLN A 264 -11.49 -3.46 13.52
CA GLN A 264 -12.48 -4.49 13.20
C GLN A 264 -12.98 -4.38 11.76
N ASN A 265 -13.20 -3.16 11.26
CA ASN A 265 -13.60 -2.95 9.88
C ASN A 265 -12.49 -3.36 8.88
N ILE A 266 -11.24 -3.03 9.17
CA ILE A 266 -10.07 -3.42 8.37
C ILE A 266 -9.99 -4.94 8.30
N GLU A 267 -10.08 -5.61 9.45
CA GLU A 267 -10.05 -7.06 9.53
C GLU A 267 -11.21 -7.70 8.75
N ARG A 268 -12.43 -7.17 8.91
CA ARG A 268 -13.61 -7.64 8.17
C ARG A 268 -13.43 -7.52 6.66
N VAL A 269 -12.94 -6.37 6.17
CA VAL A 269 -12.71 -6.15 4.73
C VAL A 269 -11.61 -7.08 4.22
N THR A 270 -10.54 -7.25 5.00
CA THR A 270 -9.42 -8.13 4.67
C THR A 270 -9.86 -9.59 4.56
N ARG A 271 -10.61 -10.09 5.56
CA ARG A 271 -11.18 -11.46 5.53
C ARG A 271 -12.13 -11.66 4.35
N ARG A 272 -12.93 -10.64 4.01
CA ARG A 272 -13.83 -10.72 2.86
C ARG A 272 -13.07 -10.75 1.54
N TRP A 273 -11.99 -9.98 1.41
CA TRP A 273 -11.11 -9.99 0.24
C TRP A 273 -10.38 -11.33 0.07
N LEU A 274 -9.87 -11.93 1.14
CA LEU A 274 -9.25 -13.27 1.09
C LEU A 274 -10.23 -14.39 0.72
N ARG A 275 -11.55 -14.15 0.85
CA ARG A 275 -12.60 -15.10 0.43
C ARG A 275 -13.02 -14.92 -1.03
N THR A 276 -12.52 -13.90 -1.73
CA THR A 276 -12.84 -13.77 -3.16
C THR A 276 -12.13 -14.86 -3.94
N ALA A 277 -12.69 -15.17 -5.10
CA ALA A 277 -12.05 -16.06 -6.05
C ALA A 277 -10.67 -15.50 -6.45
N LEU A 278 -9.78 -16.39 -6.87
CA LEU A 278 -8.45 -16.00 -7.27
C LEU A 278 -8.50 -15.23 -8.61
N GLY A 279 -9.46 -15.57 -9.48
CA GLY A 279 -9.67 -14.97 -10.79
C GLY A 279 -8.66 -15.45 -11.85
N LYS A 280 -8.12 -16.66 -11.70
CA LYS A 280 -7.16 -17.29 -12.60
C LYS A 280 -7.91 -18.26 -13.54
N LEU A 281 -8.05 -17.86 -14.81
CA LEU A 281 -8.89 -18.55 -15.79
C LEU A 281 -8.46 -20.01 -16.09
N ASP A 282 -7.19 -20.34 -15.93
CA ASP A 282 -6.61 -21.60 -16.42
C ASP A 282 -6.48 -22.69 -15.35
N GLU A 283 -6.98 -22.45 -14.13
CA GLU A 283 -6.87 -23.40 -13.02
C GLU A 283 -8.21 -23.62 -12.31
N GLU A 284 -8.36 -24.80 -11.70
CA GLU A 284 -9.48 -25.08 -10.82
C GLU A 284 -9.38 -24.23 -9.55
N GLU A 285 -9.96 -23.03 -9.60
CA GLU A 285 -9.90 -22.02 -8.53
C GLU A 285 -10.46 -22.52 -7.20
N SER A 286 -11.36 -23.51 -7.22
CA SER A 286 -11.96 -24.16 -6.04
C SER A 286 -10.92 -24.69 -5.06
N THR A 287 -9.72 -25.02 -5.56
CA THR A 287 -8.63 -25.60 -4.78
C THR A 287 -7.77 -24.54 -4.08
N TRP A 288 -7.91 -23.27 -4.45
CA TRP A 288 -7.15 -22.15 -3.90
C TRP A 288 -7.92 -21.43 -2.80
N GLN A 289 -7.24 -21.14 -1.71
CA GLN A 289 -7.82 -20.53 -0.52
C GLN A 289 -7.00 -19.31 -0.10
N GLY A 290 -7.63 -18.14 0.08
CA GLY A 290 -6.95 -17.00 0.66
C GLY A 290 -6.63 -17.26 2.14
N SER A 291 -5.35 -17.40 2.44
CA SER A 291 -4.84 -17.81 3.76
C SER A 291 -4.53 -16.61 4.65
N ARG A 292 -3.80 -15.62 4.12
CA ARG A 292 -3.26 -14.53 4.96
C ARG A 292 -3.10 -13.23 4.20
N PHE A 293 -3.46 -12.12 4.82
CA PHE A 293 -3.14 -10.80 4.29
C PHE A 293 -1.69 -10.44 4.63
N LEU A 294 -0.91 -10.09 3.62
CA LEU A 294 0.53 -9.84 3.76
C LEU A 294 0.82 -8.35 3.92
N GLY A 295 0.03 -7.47 3.31
CA GLY A 295 0.21 -6.04 3.45
C GLY A 295 -0.56 -5.22 2.42
N SER A 296 -0.52 -3.89 2.59
CA SER A 296 -0.99 -2.94 1.59
C SER A 296 -0.02 -1.76 1.53
N GLY A 297 0.30 -1.35 0.32
CA GLY A 297 1.10 -0.18 0.00
C GLY A 297 0.31 0.84 -0.82
N THR A 298 0.96 1.90 -1.30
CA THR A 298 0.36 2.99 -2.08
C THR A 298 -0.31 2.54 -3.39
N TYR A 299 0.06 1.37 -3.89
CA TYR A 299 -0.42 0.88 -5.19
C TYR A 299 -1.43 -0.26 -5.09
N GLY A 300 -1.60 -0.86 -3.91
CA GLY A 300 -2.49 -2.02 -3.79
C GLY A 300 -2.43 -2.76 -2.47
N SER A 301 -3.00 -3.96 -2.50
CA SER A 301 -3.01 -4.94 -1.40
C SER A 301 -2.39 -6.26 -1.85
N THR A 302 -1.88 -7.00 -0.88
CA THR A 302 -1.18 -8.26 -1.11
C THR A 302 -1.63 -9.29 -0.09
N GLY A 303 -1.95 -10.48 -0.58
CA GLY A 303 -2.32 -11.62 0.25
C GLY A 303 -1.69 -12.91 -0.26
N LEU A 304 -1.67 -13.91 0.62
CA LEU A 304 -1.20 -15.26 0.41
C LEU A 304 -2.40 -16.15 0.13
N TRP A 305 -2.36 -16.83 -1.01
CA TRP A 305 -3.26 -17.92 -1.37
C TRP A 305 -2.48 -19.23 -1.29
N VAL A 306 -3.15 -20.27 -0.81
CA VAL A 306 -2.59 -21.61 -0.69
C VAL A 306 -3.51 -22.61 -1.38
N LYS A 307 -2.90 -23.58 -2.05
CA LYS A 307 -3.57 -24.78 -2.53
C LYS A 307 -3.27 -25.89 -1.55
N THR A 308 -4.28 -26.67 -1.18
CA THR A 308 -4.11 -27.79 -0.26
C THR A 308 -4.52 -29.11 -0.87
N ASP A 309 -3.88 -30.20 -0.45
CA ASP A 309 -4.34 -31.55 -0.74
C ASP A 309 -5.60 -31.92 0.09
N ALA A 310 -6.10 -33.15 -0.08
CA ALA A 310 -7.24 -33.66 0.66
C ALA A 310 -7.01 -33.73 2.18
N GLN A 311 -5.75 -33.78 2.62
CA GLN A 311 -5.33 -33.81 4.02
C GLN A 311 -5.10 -32.39 4.58
N LYS A 312 -5.38 -31.35 3.80
CA LYS A 312 -5.16 -29.93 4.11
C LYS A 312 -3.69 -29.55 4.25
N ASN A 313 -2.75 -30.35 3.73
CA ASN A 313 -1.36 -29.93 3.63
C ASN A 313 -1.23 -28.90 2.51
N ILE A 314 -0.41 -27.87 2.72
CA ILE A 314 -0.12 -26.86 1.71
C ILE A 314 0.78 -27.50 0.65
N ILE A 315 0.25 -27.66 -0.57
CA ILE A 315 1.00 -28.18 -1.73
C ILE A 315 1.51 -27.05 -2.62
N GLN A 316 0.90 -25.86 -2.54
CA GLN A 316 1.34 -24.70 -3.30
C GLN A 316 0.98 -23.41 -2.56
N SER A 317 1.81 -22.40 -2.73
CA SER A 317 1.62 -21.07 -2.15
C SER A 317 1.90 -20.01 -3.19
N MET A 318 1.10 -18.94 -3.17
CA MET A 318 1.18 -17.87 -4.14
C MET A 318 0.75 -16.56 -3.51
N VAL A 319 1.37 -15.48 -3.96
CA VAL A 319 1.00 -14.13 -3.58
C VAL A 319 0.08 -13.57 -4.66
N ALA A 320 -1.10 -13.06 -4.26
CA ALA A 320 -1.91 -12.23 -5.13
C ALA A 320 -1.74 -10.75 -4.71
N LYS A 321 -1.17 -9.94 -5.60
CA LYS A 321 -1.08 -8.48 -5.46
C LYS A 321 -2.16 -7.85 -6.30
N GLU A 322 -3.11 -7.16 -5.69
CA GLU A 322 -4.16 -6.43 -6.40
C GLU A 322 -3.90 -4.93 -6.35
N ALA A 323 -3.75 -4.35 -7.52
CA ALA A 323 -3.53 -2.92 -7.70
C ALA A 323 -4.81 -2.23 -8.16
N THR A 324 -5.12 -1.10 -7.53
CA THR A 324 -6.27 -0.25 -7.87
C THR A 324 -5.81 1.18 -8.15
N PRO A 325 -5.26 1.45 -9.34
CA PRO A 325 -4.79 2.79 -9.70
C PRO A 325 -5.90 3.83 -9.59
N SER A 326 -5.50 5.09 -9.37
CA SER A 326 -6.44 6.21 -9.49
C SER A 326 -6.95 6.33 -10.93
N LEU A 327 -8.09 7.01 -11.15
CA LEU A 327 -8.53 7.27 -12.53
C LEU A 327 -7.46 8.00 -13.34
N ALA A 328 -6.78 8.98 -12.74
CA ALA A 328 -5.73 9.75 -13.40
C ALA A 328 -4.56 8.84 -13.84
N SER A 329 -4.08 7.97 -12.94
CA SER A 329 -3.03 6.99 -13.26
C SER A 329 -3.51 5.96 -14.27
N TRP A 330 -4.76 5.49 -14.16
CA TRP A 330 -5.30 4.48 -15.08
C TRP A 330 -5.38 4.97 -16.52
N ILE A 331 -5.68 6.24 -16.76
CA ILE A 331 -5.76 6.81 -18.12
C ILE A 331 -4.45 7.42 -18.60
N GLN A 332 -3.39 7.38 -17.78
CA GLN A 332 -2.10 7.96 -18.12
C GLN A 332 -1.35 7.00 -19.04
N PRO A 333 -0.99 7.38 -20.29
CA PRO A 333 -0.33 6.47 -21.22
C PRO A 333 0.99 5.89 -20.69
N SER A 334 1.73 6.65 -19.88
CA SER A 334 2.98 6.18 -19.31
C SER A 334 2.83 5.07 -18.26
N GLU A 335 1.63 4.84 -17.75
CA GLU A 335 1.30 3.73 -16.87
C GLU A 335 0.94 2.45 -17.66
N TRP A 336 1.05 2.45 -18.98
CA TRP A 336 0.74 1.33 -19.86
C TRP A 336 1.85 1.04 -20.85
N ARG A 337 2.16 -0.24 -21.06
CA ARG A 337 3.11 -0.72 -22.09
C ARG A 337 2.52 -1.96 -22.73
N GLN A 338 2.67 -2.11 -24.05
CA GLN A 338 2.18 -3.28 -24.78
C GLN A 338 0.72 -3.62 -24.43
N GLN A 339 -0.13 -2.58 -24.37
CA GLN A 339 -1.55 -2.68 -24.03
C GLN A 339 -1.88 -3.29 -22.66
N ARG A 340 -0.96 -3.19 -21.70
CA ARG A 340 -1.14 -3.67 -20.32
C ARG A 340 -0.62 -2.63 -19.33
N PRO A 341 -1.12 -2.60 -18.08
CA PRO A 341 -0.50 -1.81 -17.04
C PRO A 341 1.01 -2.10 -16.96
N ARG A 342 1.82 -1.05 -16.78
CA ARG A 342 3.28 -1.10 -16.85
C ARG A 342 3.87 -2.23 -16.02
N GLU A 343 3.42 -2.38 -14.77
CA GLU A 343 3.88 -3.43 -13.86
C GLU A 343 3.67 -4.85 -14.42
N ILE A 344 2.49 -5.11 -15.02
CA ILE A 344 2.21 -6.39 -15.68
C ILE A 344 3.21 -6.63 -16.81
N THR A 345 3.46 -5.61 -17.64
CA THR A 345 4.37 -5.74 -18.78
C THR A 345 5.79 -6.05 -18.33
N MET A 346 6.29 -5.41 -17.26
CA MET A 346 7.64 -5.70 -16.75
C MET A 346 7.77 -7.15 -16.28
N HIS A 347 6.78 -7.68 -15.57
CA HIS A 347 6.75 -9.10 -15.19
C HIS A 347 6.74 -10.02 -16.41
N VAL A 348 5.91 -9.73 -17.42
CA VAL A 348 5.84 -10.55 -18.64
C VAL A 348 7.15 -10.52 -19.42
N ILE A 349 7.81 -9.37 -19.56
CA ILE A 349 9.11 -9.27 -20.24
C ILE A 349 10.15 -10.15 -19.55
N LEU A 350 10.23 -10.09 -18.21
CA LEU A 350 11.17 -10.89 -17.44
C LEU A 350 10.86 -12.38 -17.53
N ASP A 351 9.62 -12.80 -17.37
CA ASP A 351 9.29 -14.23 -17.43
C ASP A 351 9.38 -14.83 -18.83
N ASN A 352 9.10 -14.05 -19.88
CA ASN A 352 9.35 -14.48 -21.25
C ASN A 352 10.85 -14.66 -21.52
N ALA A 353 11.69 -13.91 -20.81
CA ALA A 353 13.13 -14.06 -20.92
C ALA A 353 13.70 -15.20 -20.06
N ARG A 354 12.96 -15.61 -19.03
CA ARG A 354 13.31 -16.67 -18.10
C ARG A 354 13.15 -18.05 -18.74
N ASP A 355 14.21 -18.83 -18.66
CA ASP A 355 14.25 -20.24 -19.05
C ASP A 355 14.87 -21.03 -17.90
N GLU A 356 14.16 -22.02 -17.33
CA GLU A 356 14.60 -22.65 -16.08
C GLU A 356 15.90 -23.44 -16.24
N ASP A 357 16.16 -23.95 -17.44
CA ASP A 357 17.33 -24.79 -17.73
C ASP A 357 18.54 -23.96 -18.19
N THR A 358 18.31 -22.94 -19.03
CA THR A 358 19.37 -22.22 -19.74
C THR A 358 19.54 -20.77 -19.32
N ASN A 359 18.53 -20.15 -18.71
CA ASN A 359 18.56 -18.75 -18.27
C ASN A 359 17.72 -18.51 -17.01
N PRO A 360 18.05 -19.18 -15.88
CA PRO A 360 17.28 -19.03 -14.66
C PRO A 360 17.50 -17.62 -14.07
N PHE A 361 16.45 -17.01 -13.54
CA PHE A 361 16.54 -15.75 -12.81
C PHE A 361 16.28 -15.96 -11.32
N PRO A 362 17.22 -16.55 -10.57
CA PRO A 362 17.02 -16.92 -9.17
C PRO A 362 16.85 -15.71 -8.24
N ASN A 363 17.24 -14.51 -8.68
CA ASN A 363 17.19 -13.27 -7.89
C ASN A 363 16.05 -12.32 -8.30
N ILE A 364 15.17 -12.75 -9.20
CA ILE A 364 14.03 -11.97 -9.72
C ILE A 364 12.77 -12.73 -9.37
N ILE A 365 11.81 -12.05 -8.72
CA ILE A 365 10.55 -12.67 -8.32
C ILE A 365 9.88 -13.35 -9.52
N GLN A 366 9.48 -14.61 -9.35
CA GLN A 366 8.73 -15.32 -10.39
C GLN A 366 7.28 -14.82 -10.44
N HIS A 367 6.78 -14.60 -11.65
CA HIS A 367 5.39 -14.26 -11.88
C HIS A 367 4.68 -15.43 -12.59
N TYR A 368 3.49 -15.74 -12.09
CA TYR A 368 2.67 -16.88 -12.50
C TYR A 368 1.48 -16.46 -13.38
N GLY A 369 1.45 -15.18 -13.80
CA GLY A 369 0.39 -14.59 -14.60
C GLY A 369 -0.30 -13.41 -13.90
N TYR A 370 -1.31 -12.89 -14.57
CA TYR A 370 -2.06 -11.73 -14.12
C TYR A 370 -3.54 -11.82 -14.50
N ARG A 371 -4.35 -10.97 -13.88
CA ARG A 371 -5.74 -10.70 -14.26
C ARG A 371 -5.95 -9.21 -14.45
N LEU A 372 -6.39 -8.82 -15.64
CA LEU A 372 -6.71 -7.42 -15.96
C LEU A 372 -8.23 -7.22 -15.92
N MET A 373 -8.71 -6.38 -15.00
CA MET A 373 -10.15 -6.13 -14.80
C MET A 373 -10.51 -4.73 -15.28
N MET A 374 -10.75 -4.62 -16.59
CA MET A 374 -10.86 -3.34 -17.27
C MET A 374 -12.04 -2.50 -16.77
N ARG A 375 -13.21 -3.10 -16.51
CA ARG A 375 -14.39 -2.35 -16.04
C ARG A 375 -14.18 -1.77 -14.64
N HIS A 376 -13.39 -2.47 -13.81
CA HIS A 376 -13.08 -2.06 -12.45
C HIS A 376 -11.82 -1.18 -12.33
N ARG A 377 -11.06 -0.98 -13.41
CA ARG A 377 -9.78 -0.25 -13.43
C ARG A 377 -8.81 -0.78 -12.39
N ARG A 378 -8.64 -2.09 -12.36
CA ARG A 378 -7.75 -2.77 -11.45
C ARG A 378 -7.08 -3.95 -12.15
N PHE A 379 -5.98 -4.40 -11.59
CA PHE A 379 -5.33 -5.62 -12.03
C PHE A 379 -4.81 -6.40 -10.84
N ARG A 380 -4.61 -7.69 -11.04
CA ARG A 380 -4.06 -8.62 -10.05
C ARG A 380 -2.86 -9.32 -10.65
N LEU A 381 -1.77 -9.40 -9.90
CA LEU A 381 -0.56 -10.15 -10.22
C LEU A 381 -0.50 -11.39 -9.34
N TYR A 382 -0.09 -12.50 -9.93
CA TYR A 382 0.16 -13.76 -9.23
C TYR A 382 1.67 -13.96 -9.15
N LEU A 383 2.22 -13.94 -7.95
CA LEU A 383 3.65 -13.88 -7.70
C LEU A 383 4.09 -15.04 -6.80
N GLU A 384 5.36 -15.40 -6.89
CA GLU A 384 6.01 -16.29 -5.95
C GLU A 384 5.88 -15.80 -4.49
N TYR A 385 5.74 -16.75 -3.57
CA TYR A 385 5.70 -16.47 -2.14
C TYR A 385 7.09 -16.59 -1.49
N CYS A 386 7.61 -15.46 -1.02
CA CYS A 386 8.85 -15.40 -0.24
C CYS A 386 8.55 -15.50 1.27
N SER A 387 8.65 -16.69 1.82
CA SER A 387 8.18 -17.00 3.18
C SER A 387 8.93 -16.30 4.32
N ARG A 388 10.15 -15.78 4.09
CA ARG A 388 10.91 -15.01 5.10
C ARG A 388 10.66 -13.50 5.04
N GLY A 389 9.66 -13.06 4.26
CA GLY A 389 9.29 -11.65 4.16
C GLY A 389 10.31 -10.86 3.34
N ASN A 390 10.56 -9.61 3.76
CA ASN A 390 11.47 -8.69 3.08
C ASN A 390 12.65 -8.27 3.98
N LEU A 391 13.70 -7.78 3.33
CA LEU A 391 14.93 -7.32 3.97
C LEU A 391 14.68 -6.15 4.92
N ALA A 392 13.70 -5.29 4.61
CA ALA A 392 13.26 -4.26 5.53
C ALA A 392 12.86 -4.85 6.91
N HIS A 393 11.88 -5.74 6.95
CA HIS A 393 11.44 -6.36 8.22
C HIS A 393 12.58 -7.12 8.92
N ALA A 394 13.43 -7.80 8.14
CA ALA A 394 14.60 -8.49 8.67
C ALA A 394 15.58 -7.59 9.43
N LEU A 395 15.80 -6.38 8.90
CA LEU A 395 16.69 -5.40 9.50
C LEU A 395 16.01 -4.73 10.71
N ARG A 396 14.70 -4.45 10.62
CA ARG A 396 13.91 -3.88 11.72
C ARG A 396 13.96 -4.74 12.98
N ASP A 397 13.80 -6.06 12.84
CA ASP A 397 13.78 -6.99 13.99
C ASP A 397 15.13 -7.06 14.75
N ARG A 398 16.21 -6.54 14.16
CA ARG A 398 17.53 -6.41 14.78
C ARG A 398 17.74 -5.09 15.50
N THR A 399 16.80 -4.15 15.35
CA THR A 399 16.82 -2.84 16.02
C THR A 399 16.09 -2.95 17.35
N THR A 400 16.72 -2.50 18.44
CA THR A 400 15.98 -2.13 19.64
C THR A 400 15.71 -0.65 19.64
N VAL A 401 14.43 -0.29 19.57
CA VAL A 401 14.00 1.10 19.72
C VAL A 401 13.89 1.40 21.21
N GLY A 402 14.86 2.14 21.73
CA GLY A 402 14.83 2.73 23.07
C GLY A 402 14.54 4.22 23.02
N TRP A 403 14.15 4.78 24.15
CA TRP A 403 14.08 6.23 24.35
C TRP A 403 15.10 6.60 25.42
N LYS A 404 16.11 7.38 25.05
CA LYS A 404 17.10 7.93 25.99
C LYS A 404 17.03 9.46 25.91
N ASN A 405 16.84 10.12 27.05
CA ASN A 405 16.78 11.59 27.15
C ASN A 405 15.75 12.25 26.22
N GLY A 406 14.59 11.61 25.99
CA GLY A 406 13.55 12.13 25.08
C GLY A 406 13.89 12.03 23.59
N GLN A 407 15.04 11.47 23.24
CA GLN A 407 15.40 11.13 21.86
C GLN A 407 15.22 9.63 21.62
N ARG A 408 14.66 9.29 20.45
CA ARG A 408 14.57 7.91 19.98
C ARG A 408 16.00 7.43 19.69
N HIS A 409 16.42 6.39 20.38
CA HIS A 409 17.71 5.74 20.22
C HIS A 409 17.47 4.36 19.62
N GLU A 410 18.08 4.07 18.48
CA GLU A 410 18.03 2.72 17.88
C GLU A 410 19.35 2.03 18.21
N ASP A 411 19.32 1.16 19.22
CA ASP A 411 20.45 0.29 19.54
C ASP A 411 20.33 -0.94 18.62
N TYR A 412 21.23 -1.08 17.65
CA TYR A 412 21.33 -2.31 16.86
C TYR A 412 21.94 -3.40 17.73
N LYS A 413 21.20 -4.50 17.93
CA LYS A 413 21.68 -5.58 18.79
C LYS A 413 22.90 -6.28 18.22
N ASP A 414 22.96 -6.44 16.89
CA ASP A 414 24.09 -7.01 16.17
C ASP A 414 24.10 -6.51 14.71
N ALA A 415 25.13 -5.77 14.32
CA ALA A 415 25.33 -5.37 12.93
C ALA A 415 25.55 -6.64 12.05
N PRO A 416 25.02 -6.70 10.81
CA PRO A 416 25.22 -7.86 9.96
C PRO A 416 26.72 -8.10 9.69
N PRO A 417 27.21 -9.36 9.75
CA PRO A 417 28.57 -9.69 9.38
C PRO A 417 28.89 -9.23 7.96
N GLU A 418 30.11 -8.73 7.75
CA GLU A 418 30.55 -8.19 6.46
C GLU A 418 30.35 -9.19 5.30
N CYS A 419 30.68 -10.48 5.51
CA CYS A 419 30.50 -11.52 4.51
C CYS A 419 29.05 -11.68 4.04
N PHE A 420 28.08 -11.42 4.92
CA PHE A 420 26.67 -11.44 4.56
C PHE A 420 26.26 -10.21 3.75
N ILE A 421 26.84 -9.04 4.03
CA ILE A 421 26.63 -7.84 3.22
C ILE A 421 27.16 -8.06 1.81
N TRP A 422 28.37 -8.62 1.67
CA TRP A 422 28.92 -9.00 0.36
C TRP A 422 28.04 -10.00 -0.39
N TYR A 423 27.44 -10.94 0.32
CA TYR A 423 26.49 -11.87 -0.27
C TYR A 423 25.21 -11.20 -0.76
N VAL A 424 24.59 -10.34 0.05
CA VAL A 424 23.41 -9.57 -0.39
C VAL A 424 23.75 -8.70 -1.59
N LEU A 425 24.90 -8.02 -1.57
CA LEU A 425 25.40 -7.26 -2.72
C LEU A 425 25.53 -8.13 -3.96
N ALA A 426 26.12 -9.31 -3.85
CA ALA A 426 26.30 -10.22 -4.99
C ALA A 426 24.94 -10.60 -5.62
N GLU A 427 23.98 -11.04 -4.81
CA GLU A 427 22.67 -11.50 -5.30
C GLU A 427 21.85 -10.34 -5.91
N LEU A 428 21.92 -9.14 -5.33
CA LEU A 428 21.27 -7.95 -5.88
C LEU A 428 21.93 -7.47 -7.18
N VAL A 429 23.25 -7.61 -7.30
CA VAL A 429 23.98 -7.30 -8.53
C VAL A 429 23.61 -8.26 -9.65
N GLU A 430 23.49 -9.56 -9.37
CA GLU A 430 23.02 -10.52 -10.38
C GLU A 430 21.58 -10.23 -10.82
N ALA A 431 20.70 -9.80 -9.90
CA ALA A 431 19.37 -9.31 -10.26
C ALA A 431 19.43 -8.13 -11.25
N CYS A 432 20.24 -7.11 -10.97
CA CYS A 432 20.38 -5.96 -11.86
C CYS A 432 21.06 -6.29 -13.20
N ILE A 433 21.96 -7.27 -13.24
CA ILE A 433 22.52 -7.76 -14.51
C ILE A 433 21.42 -8.35 -15.37
N ILE A 434 20.51 -9.13 -14.79
CA ILE A 434 19.35 -9.66 -15.51
C ILE A 434 18.46 -8.51 -16.03
N LEU A 435 18.22 -7.46 -15.24
CA LEU A 435 17.46 -6.29 -15.71
C LEU A 435 18.16 -5.58 -16.88
N GLU A 436 19.48 -5.41 -16.81
CA GLU A 436 20.27 -4.68 -17.81
C GLU A 436 20.49 -5.49 -19.10
N GLN A 437 20.64 -6.82 -18.99
CA GLN A 437 21.11 -7.69 -20.08
C GLN A 437 20.09 -8.73 -20.55
N GLY A 438 19.05 -9.03 -19.75
CA GLY A 438 18.09 -10.10 -20.05
C GLY A 438 18.66 -11.52 -19.88
N ASN A 439 19.91 -11.63 -19.43
CA ASN A 439 20.62 -12.88 -19.16
C ASN A 439 21.77 -12.58 -18.17
N ALA A 440 22.16 -13.55 -17.35
CA ALA A 440 23.20 -13.37 -16.32
C ALA A 440 24.63 -13.21 -16.88
N ASN A 441 24.87 -13.68 -18.10
CA ASN A 441 26.22 -13.86 -18.65
C ASN A 441 26.52 -12.97 -19.86
N HIS A 442 25.50 -12.65 -20.66
CA HIS A 442 25.66 -11.87 -21.89
C HIS A 442 24.43 -10.99 -22.16
N LEU A 443 24.58 -9.97 -23.00
CA LEU A 443 23.44 -9.20 -23.48
C LEU A 443 22.58 -10.06 -24.42
N ARG A 444 21.31 -10.24 -24.08
CA ARG A 444 20.34 -10.92 -24.92
C ARG A 444 19.99 -10.03 -26.13
N GLU A 445 19.88 -10.66 -27.29
CA GLU A 445 19.48 -9.97 -28.52
C GLU A 445 18.10 -9.32 -28.36
N ASN A 446 17.95 -8.10 -28.90
CA ASN A 446 16.72 -7.30 -28.81
C ASN A 446 16.26 -6.98 -27.38
N TRP A 447 17.12 -7.14 -26.38
CA TRP A 447 16.81 -6.75 -25.01
C TRP A 447 16.85 -5.24 -24.84
N GLN A 448 15.81 -4.70 -24.21
CA GLN A 448 15.79 -3.31 -23.76
C GLN A 448 16.15 -3.27 -22.28
N PRO A 449 17.21 -2.55 -21.86
CA PRO A 449 17.59 -2.46 -20.46
C PRO A 449 16.43 -1.95 -19.61
N LEU A 450 16.09 -2.71 -18.57
CA LEU A 450 15.05 -2.34 -17.60
C LEU A 450 15.71 -1.62 -16.42
N VAL A 451 15.09 -0.54 -15.94
CA VAL A 451 15.51 0.17 -14.72
C VAL A 451 14.41 0.03 -13.68
N HIS A 452 14.74 -0.40 -12.46
CA HIS A 452 13.73 -0.69 -11.43
C HIS A 452 13.07 0.57 -10.88
N ALA A 453 13.83 1.65 -10.68
CA ALA A 453 13.36 2.99 -10.26
C ALA A 453 12.59 3.10 -8.92
N ASP A 454 12.49 2.02 -8.15
CA ASP A 454 11.99 1.99 -6.76
C ASP A 454 12.70 0.91 -5.94
N PHE A 455 14.00 0.77 -6.18
CA PHE A 455 14.80 -0.26 -5.56
C PHE A 455 15.17 0.16 -4.14
N HIS A 456 14.58 -0.53 -3.14
CA HIS A 456 14.86 -0.35 -1.72
C HIS A 456 14.66 -1.66 -0.93
N ASN A 457 15.12 -1.71 0.33
CA ASN A 457 15.09 -2.91 1.18
C ASN A 457 13.69 -3.56 1.39
N ALA A 458 12.58 -2.81 1.30
CA ALA A 458 11.23 -3.39 1.39
C ALA A 458 10.75 -4.10 0.11
N ASN A 459 11.45 -3.89 -1.01
CA ASN A 459 11.23 -4.54 -2.31
C ASN A 459 12.25 -5.68 -2.55
N VAL A 460 13.07 -5.98 -1.55
CA VAL A 460 14.00 -7.13 -1.53
C VAL A 460 13.42 -8.20 -0.62
N PHE A 461 12.95 -9.29 -1.20
CA PHE A 461 12.34 -10.42 -0.52
C PHE A 461 13.33 -11.54 -0.23
N LEU A 462 12.96 -12.39 0.73
CA LEU A 462 13.81 -13.41 1.29
C LEU A 462 13.13 -14.77 1.21
N LYS A 463 13.82 -15.73 0.57
CA LYS A 463 13.34 -17.11 0.43
C LYS A 463 14.29 -18.09 1.15
N PRO A 464 13.78 -19.14 1.82
CA PRO A 464 14.63 -20.18 2.38
C PRO A 464 15.52 -20.85 1.32
N ARG A 465 16.72 -21.25 1.72
CA ARG A 465 17.57 -22.14 0.92
C ARG A 465 17.27 -23.60 1.30
N GLU A 466 17.13 -24.45 0.30
CA GLU A 466 16.89 -25.88 0.52
C GLU A 466 18.17 -26.59 1.01
N SER A 467 19.30 -26.20 0.44
CA SER A 467 20.63 -26.77 0.72
C SER A 467 21.71 -25.70 0.78
N SER A 468 22.83 -26.05 1.40
CA SER A 468 24.07 -25.28 1.25
C SER A 468 24.67 -25.55 -0.12
N SER A 469 24.82 -24.52 -0.93
CA SER A 469 25.42 -24.61 -2.26
C SER A 469 26.55 -23.60 -2.41
N ASN A 470 27.61 -24.00 -3.11
CA ASN A 470 28.79 -23.17 -3.38
C ASN A 470 29.43 -22.56 -2.13
N GLY A 471 29.31 -23.21 -0.96
CA GLY A 471 29.78 -22.71 0.34
C GLY A 471 28.84 -21.72 1.04
N ILE A 472 27.66 -21.41 0.47
CA ILE A 472 26.68 -20.51 1.10
C ILE A 472 25.98 -21.28 2.23
N PRO A 473 25.96 -20.77 3.47
CA PRO A 473 25.26 -21.43 4.56
C PRO A 473 23.76 -21.55 4.27
N LYS A 474 23.14 -22.68 4.61
CA LYS A 474 21.69 -22.89 4.48
C LYS A 474 20.87 -21.86 5.27
N SER A 475 21.44 -21.29 6.32
CA SER A 475 20.78 -20.24 7.11
C SER A 475 20.62 -18.92 6.35
N TRP A 476 21.44 -18.66 5.33
CA TRP A 476 21.36 -17.46 4.51
C TRP A 476 20.20 -17.60 3.51
N PRO A 477 19.28 -16.62 3.42
CA PRO A 477 18.14 -16.69 2.50
C PRO A 477 18.58 -16.38 1.07
N HIS A 478 17.90 -16.94 0.07
CA HIS A 478 17.92 -16.40 -1.29
C HIS A 478 17.37 -14.98 -1.29
N ILE A 479 18.02 -14.08 -2.04
CA ILE A 479 17.65 -12.67 -2.14
C ILE A 479 16.90 -12.45 -3.46
N ILE A 480 15.66 -11.98 -3.37
CA ILE A 480 14.74 -11.87 -4.49
C ILE A 480 14.32 -10.40 -4.66
N LEU A 481 14.60 -9.79 -5.80
CA LEU A 481 14.10 -8.47 -6.15
C LEU A 481 12.65 -8.58 -6.65
N ALA A 482 11.78 -7.64 -6.25
CA ALA A 482 10.37 -7.63 -6.61
C ALA A 482 9.81 -6.20 -6.64
N ASP A 483 8.52 -6.09 -6.98
CA ASP A 483 7.76 -4.84 -7.12
C ASP A 483 8.21 -3.95 -8.28
N TYR A 484 7.69 -4.27 -9.47
CA TYR A 484 8.04 -3.59 -10.70
C TYR A 484 7.07 -2.46 -11.05
N GLY A 485 6.34 -1.94 -10.06
CA GLY A 485 5.32 -0.90 -10.27
C GLY A 485 5.86 0.38 -10.91
N ARG A 486 7.14 0.69 -10.69
CA ARG A 486 7.85 1.85 -11.25
C ARG A 486 8.92 1.49 -12.27
N MET A 487 9.13 0.21 -12.53
CA MET A 487 10.13 -0.24 -13.48
C MET A 487 9.72 0.16 -14.90
N PHE A 488 10.69 0.52 -15.72
CA PHE A 488 10.48 0.95 -17.10
C PHE A 488 11.67 0.57 -17.99
N TYR A 489 11.44 0.62 -19.30
CA TYR A 489 12.47 0.73 -20.32
C TYR A 489 12.22 2.01 -21.11
N GLU A 490 13.29 2.60 -21.62
CA GLU A 490 13.20 3.82 -22.41
C GLU A 490 12.72 3.49 -23.84
N ILE A 491 11.60 4.09 -24.25
CA ILE A 491 11.03 3.89 -25.59
C ILE A 491 11.95 4.49 -26.67
N ASN A 492 12.44 5.71 -26.43
CA ASN A 492 13.36 6.40 -27.33
C ASN A 492 14.77 6.42 -26.73
N THR A 493 15.61 5.49 -27.15
CA THR A 493 16.98 5.35 -26.64
C THR A 493 17.99 6.27 -27.32
N ASP A 494 17.56 7.06 -28.32
CA ASP A 494 18.43 7.99 -29.05
C ASP A 494 18.98 9.05 -28.07
N PRO A 495 20.30 9.08 -27.83
CA PRO A 495 20.90 10.05 -26.93
C PRO A 495 20.79 11.49 -27.42
N SER A 496 20.42 11.73 -28.67
CA SER A 496 20.20 13.06 -29.27
C SER A 496 18.75 13.53 -29.27
N ALA A 497 17.77 12.63 -29.02
CA ALA A 497 16.35 13.00 -29.04
C ALA A 497 16.01 14.07 -27.98
N PRO A 498 15.07 15.00 -28.26
CA PRO A 498 14.56 15.92 -27.25
C PRO A 498 14.12 15.18 -25.99
N PHE A 499 14.32 15.80 -24.83
CA PHE A 499 14.09 15.17 -23.54
C PHE A 499 12.60 14.82 -23.33
N GLU A 500 11.70 15.62 -23.90
CA GLU A 500 10.25 15.46 -23.87
C GLU A 500 9.76 14.28 -24.73
N GLU A 501 10.58 13.83 -25.68
CA GLU A 501 10.30 12.65 -26.50
C GLU A 501 10.80 11.35 -25.85
N ARG A 502 11.36 11.45 -24.65
CA ARG A 502 11.85 10.32 -23.86
C ARG A 502 10.89 10.04 -22.71
N ASP A 503 10.62 8.76 -22.51
CA ASP A 503 9.91 8.19 -21.35
C ASP A 503 10.68 8.47 -20.03
N ASN A 504 11.99 8.60 -20.16
CA ASN A 504 12.93 8.92 -19.12
C ASN A 504 13.12 10.44 -19.11
N PRO A 505 12.68 11.28 -18.14
CA PRO A 505 12.36 11.11 -16.71
C PRO A 505 11.13 11.92 -16.21
N HIS A 506 10.25 12.44 -17.07
CA HIS A 506 9.16 13.32 -16.60
C HIS A 506 8.16 12.65 -15.65
N GLU A 507 7.93 11.35 -15.82
CA GLU A 507 6.85 10.63 -15.15
C GLU A 507 7.32 9.88 -13.89
N TYR A 508 8.64 9.75 -13.71
CA TYR A 508 9.27 8.93 -12.66
C TYR A 508 9.89 9.76 -11.52
N VAL A 509 9.92 11.09 -11.64
CA VAL A 509 10.50 11.99 -10.62
C VAL A 509 9.55 12.15 -9.43
N PHE A 510 10.08 12.00 -8.22
CA PHE A 510 9.32 12.20 -6.98
C PHE A 510 9.06 13.68 -6.72
N ASN A 511 7.84 14.04 -6.34
CA ASN A 511 7.53 15.38 -5.85
C ASN A 511 8.08 15.55 -4.42
N SER A 512 9.35 15.97 -4.33
CA SER A 512 10.16 15.97 -3.11
C SER A 512 9.57 16.81 -1.97
N ASP A 513 8.72 17.78 -2.27
CA ASP A 513 8.12 18.67 -1.26
C ASP A 513 7.10 17.96 -0.36
N PHE A 514 6.54 16.83 -0.79
CA PHE A 514 5.53 16.09 -0.03
C PHE A 514 6.05 14.86 0.70
N ASP A 515 7.16 14.31 0.23
CA ASP A 515 7.48 12.91 0.46
C ASP A 515 8.67 12.68 1.40
N GLY A 516 9.45 13.73 1.73
CA GLY A 516 10.52 13.64 2.74
C GLY A 516 11.63 12.62 2.44
N TYR A 517 11.62 12.02 1.25
CA TYR A 517 12.57 10.97 0.85
C TYR A 517 13.85 11.60 0.27
N ASN A 518 14.78 12.02 1.14
CA ASN A 518 16.13 12.45 0.75
C ASN A 518 17.05 11.28 0.29
N ASN A 519 16.46 10.13 0.00
CA ASN A 519 17.16 8.84 -0.08
C ASN A 519 17.16 8.21 -1.46
N TYR A 520 16.58 8.92 -2.42
CA TYR A 520 16.62 8.53 -3.82
C TYR A 520 17.84 9.14 -4.49
N PRO A 521 18.42 8.46 -5.50
CA PRO A 521 19.46 9.02 -6.32
C PRO A 521 19.00 10.34 -6.97
N SER A 522 19.94 11.24 -7.22
CA SER A 522 19.67 12.63 -7.64
C SER A 522 18.78 12.72 -8.88
N GLU A 523 18.94 11.81 -9.84
CA GLU A 523 18.15 11.74 -11.08
C GLU A 523 16.67 11.37 -10.89
N LEU A 524 16.27 10.85 -9.72
CA LEU A 524 14.86 10.64 -9.36
C LEU A 524 14.27 11.84 -8.59
N GLY A 525 15.08 12.86 -8.26
CA GLY A 525 14.69 14.04 -7.50
C GLY A 525 14.36 15.28 -8.35
N PHE A 526 13.64 16.24 -7.74
CA PHE A 526 13.05 17.43 -8.38
C PHE A 526 14.05 18.40 -9.06
N SER A 527 15.35 18.33 -8.73
CA SER A 527 16.32 19.34 -9.18
C SER A 527 17.04 19.01 -10.49
N THR A 528 16.90 17.80 -11.04
CA THR A 528 17.66 17.40 -12.24
C THR A 528 16.78 16.74 -13.29
N HIS A 529 15.72 17.44 -13.74
CA HIS A 529 14.95 17.09 -14.96
C HIS A 529 15.80 17.14 -16.26
N LYS A 530 17.08 16.81 -16.20
CA LYS A 530 18.00 16.70 -17.33
C LYS A 530 18.92 15.49 -17.19
N THR A 531 18.91 14.80 -16.05
CA THR A 531 19.72 13.61 -15.84
C THR A 531 18.90 12.38 -16.22
N ARG A 532 19.42 11.61 -17.17
CA ARG A 532 18.84 10.34 -17.60
C ARG A 532 18.88 9.31 -16.46
N ILE A 533 17.73 8.72 -16.14
CA ILE A 533 17.61 7.58 -15.23
C ILE A 533 18.13 6.33 -15.96
N THR A 534 19.05 5.58 -15.36
CA THR A 534 19.68 4.40 -16.00
C THR A 534 19.90 3.30 -14.97
N GLY A 535 20.52 2.17 -15.35
CA GLY A 535 20.96 1.17 -14.37
C GLY A 535 21.87 1.72 -13.25
N LYS A 536 22.48 2.91 -13.43
CA LYS A 536 23.22 3.62 -12.39
C LYS A 536 22.34 4.04 -11.20
N THR A 537 21.05 4.24 -11.44
CA THR A 537 20.03 4.50 -10.41
C THR A 537 19.90 3.28 -9.50
N ASP A 538 19.83 2.09 -10.07
CA ASP A 538 19.77 0.83 -9.32
C ASP A 538 21.08 0.55 -8.57
N VAL A 539 22.24 0.88 -9.15
CA VAL A 539 23.56 0.81 -8.47
C VAL A 539 23.60 1.69 -7.21
N PHE A 540 23.02 2.90 -7.27
CA PHE A 540 22.92 3.74 -6.08
C PHE A 540 22.06 3.08 -5.01
N SER A 541 20.90 2.54 -5.40
CA SER A 541 20.00 1.83 -4.49
C SER A 541 20.64 0.61 -3.81
N ILE A 542 21.43 -0.19 -4.53
CA ILE A 542 22.20 -1.30 -3.95
C ILE A 542 23.19 -0.75 -2.89
N GLY A 543 23.89 0.33 -3.23
CA GLY A 543 24.80 1.02 -2.29
C GLY A 543 24.08 1.52 -1.04
N ALA A 544 22.88 2.09 -1.19
CA ALA A 544 22.05 2.58 -0.09
C ALA A 544 21.59 1.46 0.84
N ILE A 545 21.16 0.31 0.28
CA ILE A 545 20.78 -0.88 1.05
C ILE A 545 21.97 -1.39 1.85
N ALA A 546 23.14 -1.53 1.22
CA ALA A 546 24.33 -2.02 1.93
C ALA A 546 24.80 -1.04 3.00
N TRP A 547 24.74 0.28 2.74
CA TRP A 547 25.04 1.28 3.77
C TRP A 547 24.06 1.18 4.94
N GLN A 548 22.76 1.01 4.70
CA GLN A 548 21.74 0.84 5.76
C GLN A 548 22.03 -0.39 6.62
N MET A 549 22.43 -1.50 5.99
CA MET A 549 22.88 -2.70 6.70
C MET A 549 24.11 -2.42 7.56
N MET A 550 25.13 -1.74 7.00
CA MET A 550 26.36 -1.42 7.71
C MET A 550 26.14 -0.48 8.90
N ALA A 551 25.36 0.58 8.68
CA ALA A 551 25.09 1.63 9.65
C ALA A 551 24.10 1.19 10.74
N GLY A 552 23.47 0.02 10.59
CA GLY A 552 22.37 -0.36 11.45
C GLY A 552 21.26 0.70 11.41
N LYS A 553 20.80 1.05 10.21
CA LYS A 553 19.68 1.98 10.06
C LYS A 553 18.58 1.29 9.27
N PHE A 554 17.36 1.37 9.80
CA PHE A 554 16.20 0.78 9.17
C PHE A 554 15.42 1.80 8.33
N ASP A 555 15.37 3.05 8.79
CA ASP A 555 14.73 4.12 8.02
C ASP A 555 15.50 4.36 6.72
N ARG A 556 14.78 4.85 5.71
CA ARG A 556 15.30 5.02 4.35
C ARG A 556 16.53 5.94 4.28
N ASP A 557 16.82 6.66 5.37
CA ASP A 557 17.83 7.72 5.47
C ASP A 557 19.23 7.22 5.12
N VAL A 558 19.72 7.55 3.91
CA VAL A 558 21.14 7.44 3.53
C VAL A 558 21.97 8.43 4.37
N PRO A 559 23.32 8.40 4.39
CA PRO A 559 24.07 9.29 5.28
C PRO A 559 23.76 10.76 4.95
N ILE A 560 22.92 11.36 5.78
CA ILE A 560 22.66 12.80 5.77
C ILE A 560 23.92 13.43 6.37
N LEU A 561 24.53 14.38 5.65
CA LEU A 561 25.59 15.23 6.21
C LEU A 561 25.14 15.73 7.59
N ALA A 562 25.99 15.55 8.60
CA ALA A 562 25.72 15.99 9.97
C ALA A 562 25.41 17.50 9.96
N GLY A 563 24.12 17.86 10.04
CA GLY A 563 23.66 19.23 9.81
C GLY A 563 22.14 19.39 9.62
N GLY A 564 21.41 18.30 9.38
CA GLY A 564 19.95 18.32 9.27
C GLY A 564 19.47 18.64 7.87
N ARG A 565 18.48 17.87 7.39
CA ARG A 565 17.75 17.98 6.10
C ARG A 565 18.53 18.69 4.98
N ALA A 566 19.79 18.33 4.75
CA ALA A 566 20.44 18.73 3.52
C ALA A 566 19.66 18.01 2.41
N PRO A 567 19.04 18.75 1.47
CA PRO A 567 18.38 18.12 0.34
C PRO A 567 19.42 17.28 -0.41
N ALA A 568 18.95 16.27 -1.14
CA ALA A 568 19.74 15.50 -2.11
C ALA A 568 20.26 16.37 -3.28
N LYS A 569 20.92 17.50 -2.98
CA LYS A 569 21.47 18.50 -3.89
C LYS A 569 22.98 18.58 -3.82
N GLU A 570 23.61 17.98 -2.80
CA GLU A 570 25.06 18.00 -2.62
C GLU A 570 25.62 16.59 -2.64
N ALA A 571 26.80 16.44 -3.26
CA ALA A 571 27.50 15.18 -3.27
C ALA A 571 27.98 14.83 -1.86
N ILE A 572 27.64 13.62 -1.39
CA ILE A 572 28.27 13.06 -0.18
C ILE A 572 29.72 12.75 -0.57
N PRO A 573 30.73 13.43 0.01
CA PRO A 573 32.12 13.13 -0.29
C PRO A 573 32.41 11.67 0.06
N LYS A 574 33.18 10.96 -0.79
CA LYS A 574 33.52 9.55 -0.56
C LYS A 574 34.14 9.34 0.81
N GLU A 575 34.93 10.32 1.24
CA GLU A 575 35.64 10.36 2.51
C GLU A 575 34.69 10.30 3.71
N VAL A 576 33.44 10.78 3.58
CA VAL A 576 32.46 10.73 4.67
C VAL A 576 32.11 9.28 4.98
N ILE A 577 31.80 8.47 3.96
CA ILE A 577 31.50 7.05 4.15
C ILE A 577 32.78 6.26 4.46
N GLU A 578 33.88 6.55 3.76
CA GLU A 578 35.15 5.85 3.95
C GLU A 578 35.78 6.11 5.31
N LYS A 579 35.52 7.25 5.96
CA LYS A 579 36.09 7.60 7.26
C LYS A 579 35.08 7.59 8.41
N ASP A 580 33.82 7.21 8.14
CA ASP A 580 32.77 7.16 9.16
C ASP A 580 33.22 6.25 10.33
N PRO A 581 33.37 6.81 11.55
CA PRO A 581 33.75 6.04 12.72
C PRO A 581 32.80 4.88 13.03
N ASN A 582 31.51 5.02 12.70
CA ASN A 582 30.50 3.98 12.94
C ASN A 582 30.65 2.78 11.99
N LEU A 583 31.38 2.95 10.88
CA LEU A 583 31.60 1.90 9.89
C LEU A 583 32.99 1.25 10.01
N ARG A 584 33.78 1.57 11.05
CA ARG A 584 35.14 1.02 11.25
C ARG A 584 35.19 -0.49 11.40
N GLY A 585 34.09 -1.13 11.77
CA GLY A 585 33.97 -2.59 11.83
C GLY A 585 33.97 -3.30 10.46
N TYR A 586 33.86 -2.53 9.36
CA TYR A 586 33.86 -3.06 8.00
C TYR A 586 35.16 -2.71 7.26
N SER A 587 35.55 -3.61 6.35
CA SER A 587 36.73 -3.45 5.51
C SER A 587 36.72 -2.12 4.75
N ARG A 588 37.92 -1.64 4.43
CA ARG A 588 38.08 -0.45 3.59
C ARG A 588 37.51 -0.69 2.19
N GLN A 589 37.61 -1.91 1.69
CA GLN A 589 37.13 -2.36 0.39
C GLN A 589 35.60 -2.20 0.29
N LEU A 590 34.86 -2.68 1.29
CA LEU A 590 33.40 -2.54 1.34
C LEU A 590 33.01 -1.06 1.40
N ARG A 591 33.58 -0.30 2.34
CA ARG A 591 33.29 1.14 2.49
C ARG A 591 33.56 1.92 1.20
N LYS A 592 34.67 1.64 0.52
CA LYS A 592 35.01 2.27 -0.76
C LYS A 592 34.01 1.91 -1.85
N LEU A 593 33.62 0.64 -1.99
CA LEU A 593 32.62 0.24 -2.98
C LEU A 593 31.29 0.98 -2.74
N ILE A 594 30.82 1.01 -1.50
CA ILE A 594 29.57 1.70 -1.13
C ILE A 594 29.67 3.20 -1.39
N ALA A 595 30.79 3.84 -1.05
CA ALA A 595 31.02 5.25 -1.35
C ALA A 595 30.98 5.54 -2.86
N HIS A 596 31.49 4.64 -3.69
CA HIS A 596 31.41 4.73 -5.14
C HIS A 596 29.99 4.51 -5.69
N CYS A 597 29.20 3.61 -5.11
CA CYS A 597 27.78 3.45 -5.49
C CYS A 597 26.94 4.69 -5.16
N LEU A 598 27.21 5.33 -4.02
CA LEU A 598 26.46 6.48 -3.51
C LEU A 598 26.90 7.84 -4.09
N GLN A 599 27.65 7.86 -5.20
CA GLN A 599 28.03 9.10 -5.86
C GLN A 599 26.80 9.86 -6.38
N PHE A 600 26.82 11.17 -6.22
CA PHE A 600 25.73 12.04 -6.64
C PHE A 600 25.48 11.98 -8.14
N THR A 601 26.54 12.13 -8.93
CA THR A 601 26.49 12.06 -10.39
C THR A 601 26.43 10.59 -10.84
N PRO A 602 25.45 10.17 -11.64
CA PRO A 602 25.35 8.78 -12.11
C PRO A 602 26.59 8.26 -12.85
N ALA A 603 27.28 9.13 -13.58
CA ALA A 603 28.49 8.78 -14.33
C ALA A 603 29.66 8.34 -13.41
N ASP A 604 29.71 8.84 -12.18
CA ASP A 604 30.77 8.54 -11.21
C ASP A 604 30.54 7.22 -10.45
N ARG A 605 29.35 6.63 -10.61
CA ARG A 605 28.99 5.33 -10.03
C ARG A 605 29.58 4.20 -10.90
N PRO A 606 29.95 3.04 -10.32
CA PRO A 606 30.41 1.90 -11.11
C PRO A 606 29.30 1.41 -12.06
N GLY A 607 29.68 0.76 -13.17
CA GLY A 607 28.72 -0.04 -13.95
C GLY A 607 28.39 -1.34 -13.21
N ILE A 608 27.25 -1.97 -13.49
CA ILE A 608 26.83 -3.16 -12.75
C ILE A 608 27.84 -4.32 -12.90
N LEU A 609 28.41 -4.50 -14.10
CA LEU A 609 29.46 -5.49 -14.35
C LEU A 609 30.76 -5.20 -13.61
N ALA A 610 31.14 -3.93 -13.51
CA ALA A 610 32.31 -3.52 -12.74
C ALA A 610 32.11 -3.76 -11.23
N MET A 611 30.87 -3.58 -10.75
CA MET A 611 30.48 -3.90 -9.38
C MET A 611 30.55 -5.42 -9.11
N ARG A 612 30.05 -6.25 -10.04
CA ARG A 612 30.19 -7.72 -9.97
C ARG A 612 31.64 -8.15 -9.84
N GLU A 613 32.51 -7.59 -10.67
CA GLU A 613 33.94 -7.90 -10.65
C GLU A 613 34.61 -7.48 -9.33
N ALA A 614 34.26 -6.30 -8.79
CA ALA A 614 34.75 -5.85 -7.49
C ALA A 614 34.34 -6.81 -6.35
N ILE A 615 33.10 -7.31 -6.38
CA ILE A 615 32.58 -8.29 -5.40
C ILE A 615 33.32 -9.63 -5.54
N ARG A 616 33.49 -10.13 -6.77
CA ARG A 616 34.18 -11.42 -7.03
C ARG A 616 35.62 -11.41 -6.55
N ARG A 617 36.35 -10.31 -6.71
CA ARG A 617 37.71 -10.17 -6.17
C ARG A 617 37.77 -10.38 -4.66
N VAL A 618 36.80 -9.83 -3.93
CA VAL A 618 36.69 -10.00 -2.47
C VAL A 618 36.31 -11.44 -2.12
N GLN A 619 35.35 -12.03 -2.83
CA GLN A 619 34.89 -13.39 -2.56
C GLN A 619 35.95 -14.46 -2.88
N ASN A 620 36.84 -14.18 -3.83
CA ASN A 620 37.93 -15.07 -4.22
C ASN A 620 39.21 -14.91 -3.38
N ASP A 621 39.30 -13.87 -2.54
CA ASP A 621 40.42 -13.68 -1.62
C ASP A 621 40.12 -14.42 -0.30
N PRO A 622 40.74 -15.59 -0.04
CA PRO A 622 40.46 -16.40 1.16
C PRO A 622 40.87 -15.69 2.46
N ASN A 623 41.71 -14.66 2.38
CA ASN A 623 42.16 -13.89 3.54
C ASN A 623 41.24 -12.70 3.84
N HIS A 624 40.30 -12.38 2.94
CA HIS A 624 39.41 -11.26 3.12
C HIS A 624 38.26 -11.60 4.10
N PRO A 625 37.94 -10.75 5.09
CA PRO A 625 36.80 -10.98 6.00
C PRO A 625 35.48 -11.25 5.28
N GLY A 626 35.30 -10.63 4.12
CA GLY A 626 34.14 -10.80 3.23
C GLY A 626 34.02 -12.18 2.55
N SER A 627 35.09 -12.97 2.46
CA SER A 627 35.03 -14.33 1.89
C SER A 627 34.73 -15.41 2.95
N GLN A 628 34.91 -15.09 4.23
CA GLN A 628 34.65 -16.00 5.35
C GLN A 628 33.15 -16.16 5.59
N ARG A 629 32.60 -17.30 5.18
CA ARG A 629 31.16 -17.57 5.30
C ARG A 629 30.86 -18.17 6.67
N VAL A 630 30.31 -17.33 7.54
CA VAL A 630 29.94 -17.70 8.92
C VAL A 630 28.44 -17.95 8.99
N GLU A 631 28.01 -18.93 9.78
CA GLU A 631 26.59 -19.13 10.06
C GLU A 631 26.00 -17.91 10.78
N ILE A 632 24.89 -17.41 10.25
CA ILE A 632 24.15 -16.31 10.88
C ILE A 632 22.82 -16.86 11.37
N ARG A 633 22.54 -16.68 12.67
CA ARG A 633 21.18 -16.82 13.19
C ARG A 633 20.41 -15.56 12.84
N MET A 634 19.49 -15.65 11.89
CA MET A 634 18.59 -14.54 11.61
C MET A 634 17.33 -14.65 12.47
N ALA A 635 16.76 -13.51 12.87
CA ALA A 635 15.65 -13.45 13.83
C ALA A 635 14.33 -14.10 13.34
N TYR A 636 14.24 -14.56 12.09
CA TYR A 636 13.02 -15.11 11.50
C TYR A 636 12.43 -16.30 12.27
N ASP A 637 13.28 -17.07 12.95
CA ASP A 637 12.86 -18.29 13.66
C ASP A 637 11.99 -18.01 14.90
N ARG A 638 11.94 -16.75 15.40
CA ARG A 638 11.19 -16.42 16.62
C ARG A 638 9.75 -15.95 16.40
N ASN A 639 9.41 -15.39 15.24
CA ASN A 639 8.11 -14.71 15.04
C ASN A 639 7.14 -15.40 14.07
N MET A 640 7.56 -16.49 13.40
CA MET A 640 6.69 -17.29 12.52
C MET A 640 6.38 -18.69 13.09
N GLY A 641 6.98 -19.06 14.22
CA GLY A 641 6.83 -20.38 14.86
C GLY A 641 5.60 -20.52 15.76
N GLY A 642 4.78 -19.48 15.90
CA GLY A 642 3.42 -19.67 16.41
C GLY A 642 2.56 -20.13 15.25
N ASP A 643 2.41 -21.44 15.07
CA ASP A 643 1.44 -22.01 14.13
C ASP A 643 0.04 -21.50 14.49
N PRO A 644 -0.55 -20.55 13.74
CA PRO A 644 -1.89 -20.06 14.02
C PRO A 644 -2.95 -21.03 13.51
N LEU A 645 -2.56 -22.10 12.80
CA LEU A 645 -3.44 -23.07 12.16
C LEU A 645 -3.62 -24.36 12.98
N ALA A 646 -2.87 -24.53 14.08
CA ALA A 646 -3.04 -25.65 15.01
C ALA A 646 -4.34 -25.60 15.84
N ASN A 647 -5.09 -24.49 15.80
CA ASN A 647 -6.44 -24.42 16.38
C ASN A 647 -7.47 -24.11 15.29
N PRO A 648 -8.17 -25.12 14.74
CA PRO A 648 -9.40 -24.84 14.01
C PRO A 648 -10.39 -24.15 14.97
N PRO A 649 -11.23 -23.21 14.49
CA PRO A 649 -12.29 -22.65 15.32
C PRO A 649 -13.19 -23.81 15.74
N GLY A 650 -13.20 -24.09 17.05
CA GLY A 650 -14.19 -24.97 17.67
C GLY A 650 -15.59 -24.44 17.37
N HIS A 651 -16.49 -25.39 17.12
CA HIS A 651 -17.90 -25.23 16.80
C HIS A 651 -18.65 -24.19 17.65
#